data_AF-A0A7M2WW21-F1
#
_entry.id   AF-A0A7M2WW21-F1
#
_cell.length_a   1.000
_cell.length_b   1.000
_cell.length_c   1.000
_cell.angle_alpha   90.00
_cell.angle_beta   90.00
_cell.angle_gamma   90.00
#
_symmetry.space_group_name_H-M   'P 1'
#
loop_
_entity.id
_entity.type
_entity.pdbx_description
1 polymer ?
#
loop_
_entity_poly.entity_id
_entity_poly.type
_entity_poly.pdbx_seq_one_letter_code
_entity_poly.pdbx_strand_id
1 'polypeptide(L)'
;MGFRIVLALALQVICASAYGAVENALLESGRRATGYVLVGNEKSFSTGSSFCVDATGIFITNHHVVADFNAKTDQIRIVVAPGTKAQKIFAATIVKTDAASDVAILRVDRSGNLEVLDLASPASLAGLKETTPVAAFGFPLGQKLSLKADSTYPATSITVGRVSALRKQGGQLVDIQFDANVTFGNSGGPLIDSSGSVIGIVRGGVPGKPINFAVPVSYIRSLLSAAGITPTPRMMTDPDVAAWYIRWLSREKSVDKAAVPSPEVQKKNLEIVRGLMDKSYADKTPAGRYNLLIELLGRATETKDDPDGRYTLLNEAREIGISSGDVMASLYACSRITDAYAVRPADIVLDTLERSAPKGASQQQELAWVSATAMMLAEAKSQREEYAEVRKLIPLIRSSGTASRNPAVLAQMRDRVARLEALAAEFTKVESSLDKLKTAPEDPDANATVGKYKCLVRGDFDAGLPMLAKGSDGPLKAIAAADLKNPATPEAQRELGDQWWDMAAKQPLAADGCKARAGFWYAKAQPQLTGLVKTMVDQRLAQLPSTLRLQSRTTFTNSIGARLVYVKPGTFAMGSAQTVAGRGADEFQHEVTISQGYYMGATEVTQAQWRAVMGTEPSRLKQDDFPVDAVSWHDAAEFCRRLSQKEGKTYRLPTEAEWEYAARAGTTTKWSFGDRPEDLHRFGNYSDVSSTQNHRWQDKSANDGNDRLARVGSYPSNPWGLYDMYGNVHEWCSDWYGEYPQVAVTDPAGPNTGTERVVRGGSYANAASTCSSAKRGTLSPDKRQGSYGFRIVMVEN
;
A
#
# COMPACT_ATOMS: atom_id res chain seq x y z
N MET A 1 -30.17 -43.98 -0.84
CA MET A 1 -29.34 -43.62 -2.02
C MET A 1 -29.46 -42.12 -2.31
N GLY A 2 -29.10 -41.26 -1.34
CA GLY A 2 -29.39 -39.82 -1.40
C GLY A 2 -28.52 -38.95 -0.50
N PHE A 3 -27.33 -39.43 -0.12
CA PHE A 3 -26.44 -38.72 0.83
C PHE A 3 -24.99 -38.59 0.35
N ARG A 4 -24.74 -38.76 -0.96
CA ARG A 4 -23.39 -38.64 -1.57
C ARG A 4 -23.26 -37.57 -2.66
N ILE A 5 -24.28 -36.75 -2.90
CA ILE A 5 -24.26 -35.73 -3.98
C ILE A 5 -24.07 -34.30 -3.47
N VAL A 6 -24.23 -34.02 -2.17
CA VAL A 6 -24.09 -32.64 -1.64
C VAL A 6 -22.64 -32.26 -1.28
N LEU A 7 -21.75 -33.24 -1.08
CA LEU A 7 -20.35 -32.98 -0.71
C LEU A 7 -19.44 -32.64 -1.91
N ALA A 8 -19.89 -32.90 -3.14
CA ALA A 8 -19.11 -32.62 -4.36
C ALA A 8 -19.30 -31.17 -4.88
N LEU A 9 -20.40 -30.49 -4.52
CA LEU A 9 -20.65 -29.08 -4.88
C LEU A 9 -20.10 -28.08 -3.85
N ALA A 10 -19.82 -28.51 -2.61
CA ALA A 10 -19.19 -27.64 -1.61
C ALA A 10 -17.67 -27.44 -1.85
N LEU A 11 -16.99 -28.38 -2.51
CA LEU A 11 -15.56 -28.23 -2.83
C LEU A 11 -15.26 -27.30 -4.02
N GLN A 12 -16.22 -27.04 -4.90
CA GLN A 12 -16.05 -26.07 -5.98
C GLN A 12 -16.31 -24.62 -5.56
N VAL A 13 -17.06 -24.40 -4.47
CA VAL A 13 -17.32 -23.06 -3.93
C VAL A 13 -16.24 -22.60 -2.93
N ILE A 14 -15.52 -23.54 -2.29
CA ILE A 14 -14.37 -23.22 -1.43
C ILE A 14 -13.12 -22.81 -2.23
N CYS A 15 -13.06 -23.10 -3.53
CA CYS A 15 -11.94 -22.68 -4.38
C CYS A 15 -11.98 -21.17 -4.72
N ALA A 16 -13.15 -20.52 -4.60
CA ALA A 16 -13.32 -19.09 -4.88
C ALA A 16 -13.02 -18.17 -3.68
N SER A 17 -12.88 -18.71 -2.46
CA SER A 17 -12.70 -17.91 -1.24
C SER A 17 -11.25 -17.65 -0.83
N ALA A 18 -10.28 -18.15 -1.60
CA ALA A 18 -8.86 -17.83 -1.39
C ALA A 18 -8.41 -16.58 -2.17
N TYR A 19 -9.33 -15.94 -2.93
CA TYR A 19 -8.98 -15.00 -3.99
C TYR A 19 -9.58 -13.57 -3.86
N GLY A 20 -9.44 -12.93 -2.70
CA GLY A 20 -10.16 -11.69 -2.33
C GLY A 20 -9.51 -10.37 -2.77
N ALA A 21 -10.23 -9.60 -3.60
CA ALA A 21 -10.06 -8.18 -3.97
C ALA A 21 -8.74 -7.71 -4.62
N VAL A 22 -7.56 -8.09 -4.09
CA VAL A 22 -6.25 -7.80 -4.72
C VAL A 22 -6.08 -8.60 -6.02
N GLU A 23 -6.65 -9.81 -6.09
CA GLU A 23 -6.59 -10.64 -7.30
C GLU A 23 -7.50 -10.17 -8.42
N ASN A 24 -8.61 -9.48 -8.17
CA ASN A 24 -9.42 -8.95 -9.27
C ASN A 24 -8.63 -7.91 -10.07
N ALA A 25 -7.88 -7.02 -9.41
CA ALA A 25 -7.05 -6.03 -10.09
C ALA A 25 -5.92 -6.68 -10.90
N LEU A 26 -5.27 -7.71 -10.36
CA LEU A 26 -4.19 -8.45 -11.03
C LEU A 26 -4.69 -9.29 -12.20
N LEU A 27 -5.82 -9.99 -12.04
CA LEU A 27 -6.46 -10.73 -13.13
C LEU A 27 -6.94 -9.78 -14.24
N GLU A 28 -7.47 -8.61 -13.90
CA GLU A 28 -7.82 -7.60 -14.89
C GLU A 28 -6.60 -6.98 -15.58
N SER A 29 -5.47 -6.82 -14.87
CA SER A 29 -4.20 -6.42 -15.50
C SER A 29 -3.71 -7.49 -16.48
N GLY A 30 -3.71 -8.77 -16.08
CA GLY A 30 -3.43 -9.90 -16.96
C GLY A 30 -4.33 -9.94 -18.19
N ARG A 31 -5.63 -9.69 -18.01
CA ARG A 31 -6.62 -9.63 -19.10
C ARG A 31 -6.31 -8.49 -20.08
N ARG A 32 -5.99 -7.29 -19.59
CA ARG A 32 -5.69 -6.11 -20.41
C ARG A 32 -4.36 -6.21 -21.16
N ALA A 33 -3.36 -6.87 -20.57
CA ALA A 33 -2.05 -7.06 -21.18
C ALA A 33 -2.00 -8.21 -22.20
N THR A 34 -2.98 -9.13 -22.17
CA THR A 34 -3.06 -10.27 -23.09
C THR A 34 -3.64 -9.86 -24.44
N GLY A 35 -2.91 -10.12 -25.53
CA GLY A 35 -3.29 -9.80 -26.90
C GLY A 35 -3.57 -11.05 -27.74
N TYR A 36 -4.61 -11.00 -28.58
CA TYR A 36 -4.94 -12.05 -29.54
C TYR A 36 -4.03 -11.92 -30.77
N VAL A 37 -3.25 -12.97 -31.04
CA VAL A 37 -2.33 -13.01 -32.19
C VAL A 37 -3.04 -13.65 -33.36
N LEU A 38 -2.97 -12.99 -34.51
CA LEU A 38 -3.42 -13.51 -35.79
C LEU A 38 -2.27 -13.41 -36.79
N VAL A 39 -1.89 -14.56 -37.35
CA VAL A 39 -0.83 -14.68 -38.35
C VAL A 39 -1.46 -15.12 -39.67
N GLY A 40 -1.29 -14.32 -40.73
CA GLY A 40 -1.84 -14.63 -42.06
C GLY A 40 -3.06 -13.77 -42.44
N ASN A 41 -3.77 -14.21 -43.48
CA ASN A 41 -4.85 -13.46 -44.12
C ASN A 41 -6.23 -14.10 -43.86
N GLU A 42 -7.30 -13.48 -44.33
CA GLU A 42 -8.68 -13.92 -44.09
C GLU A 42 -9.00 -15.33 -44.63
N LYS A 43 -8.19 -15.89 -45.54
CA LYS A 43 -8.40 -17.21 -46.15
C LYS A 43 -7.56 -18.32 -45.51
N SER A 44 -6.41 -17.98 -44.93
CA SER A 44 -5.51 -18.92 -44.25
C SER A 44 -4.78 -18.18 -43.14
N PHE A 45 -5.07 -18.55 -41.90
CA PHE A 45 -4.53 -17.90 -40.72
C PHE A 45 -4.27 -18.90 -39.59
N SER A 46 -3.26 -18.61 -38.76
CA SER A 46 -3.05 -19.21 -37.45
C SER A 46 -3.37 -18.19 -36.36
N THR A 47 -3.73 -18.68 -35.18
CA THR A 47 -4.15 -17.83 -34.07
C THR A 47 -3.51 -18.31 -32.78
N GLY A 48 -3.18 -17.37 -31.91
CA GLY A 48 -2.69 -17.67 -30.58
C GLY A 48 -2.89 -16.50 -29.64
N SER A 49 -2.17 -16.55 -28.54
CA SER A 49 -2.13 -15.51 -27.52
C SER A 49 -0.76 -14.86 -27.47
N SER A 50 -0.69 -13.67 -26.91
CA SER A 50 0.53 -12.94 -26.60
C SER A 50 0.30 -12.10 -25.35
N PHE A 51 1.36 -11.55 -24.77
CA PHE A 51 1.24 -10.54 -23.72
C PHE A 51 2.30 -9.47 -23.86
N CYS A 52 1.94 -8.25 -23.46
CA CYS A 52 2.81 -7.10 -23.49
C CYS A 52 3.75 -7.09 -22.27
N VAL A 53 5.05 -6.96 -22.54
CA VAL A 53 6.11 -6.89 -21.50
C VAL A 53 6.83 -5.54 -21.49
N ASP A 54 6.51 -4.66 -22.43
CA ASP A 54 7.03 -3.30 -22.48
C ASP A 54 6.07 -2.36 -23.21
N ALA A 55 5.81 -1.19 -22.62
CA ALA A 55 4.87 -0.20 -23.14
C ALA A 55 5.27 0.39 -24.51
N THR A 56 6.54 0.23 -24.93
CA THR A 56 7.01 0.54 -26.29
C THR A 56 6.47 -0.43 -27.34
N GLY A 57 5.69 -1.44 -26.93
CA GLY A 57 4.99 -2.35 -27.83
C GLY A 57 5.69 -3.68 -28.02
N ILE A 58 6.39 -4.18 -27.00
CA ILE A 58 7.03 -5.50 -27.04
C ILE A 58 6.08 -6.54 -26.49
N PHE A 59 5.76 -7.53 -27.33
CA PHE A 59 4.89 -8.65 -26.99
C PHE A 59 5.66 -9.96 -27.04
N ILE A 60 5.33 -10.88 -26.14
CA ILE A 60 5.86 -12.24 -26.14
C ILE A 60 4.76 -13.21 -26.56
N THR A 61 5.14 -14.22 -27.33
CA THR A 61 4.31 -15.37 -27.69
C THR A 61 5.18 -16.62 -27.85
N ASN A 62 4.61 -17.77 -28.19
CA ASN A 62 5.39 -18.94 -28.53
C ASN A 62 5.92 -18.88 -29.96
N HIS A 63 7.06 -19.53 -30.22
CA HIS A 63 7.60 -19.64 -31.57
C HIS A 63 6.61 -20.33 -32.51
N HIS A 64 5.98 -21.44 -32.10
CA HIS A 64 5.06 -22.18 -32.95
C HIS A 64 3.82 -21.37 -33.38
N VAL A 65 3.39 -20.37 -32.58
CA VAL A 65 2.28 -19.49 -32.94
C VAL A 65 2.61 -18.67 -34.20
N VAL A 66 3.89 -18.38 -34.43
CA VAL A 66 4.39 -17.56 -35.54
C VAL A 66 5.24 -18.34 -36.56
N ALA A 67 5.53 -19.63 -36.32
CA ALA A 67 6.45 -20.44 -37.13
C ALA A 67 5.82 -20.99 -38.42
N ASP A 68 4.53 -21.35 -38.41
CA ASP A 68 3.87 -22.03 -39.53
C ASP A 68 3.76 -21.16 -40.80
N PHE A 69 3.95 -19.84 -40.69
CA PHE A 69 3.98 -18.91 -41.82
C PHE A 69 5.40 -18.38 -42.02
N ASN A 70 6.19 -19.18 -42.73
CA ASN A 70 7.57 -18.94 -43.12
C ASN A 70 7.78 -17.52 -43.68
N ALA A 71 8.29 -16.59 -42.87
CA ALA A 71 9.06 -15.36 -43.18
C ALA A 71 8.65 -14.43 -44.37
N LYS A 72 7.50 -14.62 -45.02
CA LYS A 72 7.08 -13.89 -46.24
C LYS A 72 5.73 -13.18 -46.12
N THR A 73 5.11 -13.17 -44.95
CA THR A 73 3.85 -12.44 -44.75
C THR A 73 4.06 -11.28 -43.79
N ASP A 74 3.87 -10.05 -44.26
CA ASP A 74 3.88 -8.83 -43.45
C ASP A 74 2.62 -8.69 -42.55
N GLN A 75 1.91 -9.79 -42.29
CA GLN A 75 0.57 -9.80 -41.72
C GLN A 75 0.51 -10.54 -40.38
N ILE A 76 1.27 -10.07 -39.39
CA ILE A 76 0.99 -10.39 -37.98
C ILE A 76 0.16 -9.25 -37.41
N ARG A 77 -0.96 -9.59 -36.78
CA ARG A 77 -1.81 -8.65 -36.07
C ARG A 77 -1.91 -9.05 -34.61
N ILE A 78 -1.79 -8.07 -33.72
CA ILE A 78 -2.06 -8.23 -32.30
C ILE A 78 -3.30 -7.40 -31.96
N VAL A 79 -4.33 -8.05 -31.44
CA VAL A 79 -5.57 -7.40 -31.00
C VAL A 79 -5.60 -7.33 -29.48
N VAL A 80 -5.59 -6.11 -28.95
CA VAL A 80 -5.63 -5.83 -27.51
C VAL A 80 -7.05 -5.44 -27.11
N ALA A 81 -7.48 -5.89 -25.91
CA ALA A 81 -8.83 -5.72 -25.40
C ALA A 81 -9.95 -6.14 -26.39
N PRO A 82 -9.83 -7.31 -27.05
CA PRO A 82 -10.77 -7.75 -28.07
C PRO A 82 -12.19 -7.91 -27.51
N GLY A 83 -13.19 -7.56 -28.33
CA GLY A 83 -14.60 -7.63 -27.94
C GLY A 83 -15.06 -6.51 -26.99
N THR A 84 -14.21 -5.52 -26.70
CA THR A 84 -14.56 -4.34 -25.88
C THR A 84 -14.56 -3.05 -26.68
N LYS A 85 -15.12 -1.96 -26.12
CA LYS A 85 -15.02 -0.61 -26.71
C LYS A 85 -13.57 -0.08 -26.79
N ALA A 86 -12.64 -0.68 -26.03
CA ALA A 86 -11.23 -0.31 -26.00
C ALA A 86 -10.37 -1.15 -26.98
N GLN A 87 -10.99 -1.98 -27.83
CA GLN A 87 -10.28 -2.84 -28.77
C GLN A 87 -9.35 -2.04 -29.69
N LYS A 88 -8.10 -2.50 -29.81
CA LYS A 88 -7.09 -1.95 -30.73
C LYS A 88 -6.42 -3.07 -31.50
N ILE A 89 -6.13 -2.83 -32.77
CA ILE A 89 -5.44 -3.77 -33.66
C ILE A 89 -4.13 -3.13 -34.06
N PHE A 90 -3.03 -3.84 -33.83
CA PHE A 90 -1.69 -3.42 -34.17
C PHE A 90 -1.10 -4.34 -35.22
N ALA A 91 -0.37 -3.76 -36.19
CA ALA A 91 0.51 -4.56 -37.04
C ALA A 91 1.76 -4.90 -36.21
N ALA A 92 2.25 -6.14 -36.32
CA ALA A 92 3.41 -6.59 -35.58
C ALA A 92 4.47 -7.20 -36.50
N THR A 93 5.73 -7.08 -36.09
CA THR A 93 6.87 -7.72 -36.73
C THR A 93 7.59 -8.64 -35.74
N ILE A 94 8.20 -9.70 -36.27
CA ILE A 94 9.05 -10.59 -35.46
C ILE A 94 10.37 -9.88 -35.22
N VAL A 95 10.72 -9.68 -33.95
CA VAL A 95 12.03 -9.14 -33.55
C VAL A 95 13.05 -10.27 -33.43
N LYS A 96 12.68 -11.35 -32.74
CA LYS A 96 13.54 -12.50 -32.50
C LYS A 96 12.71 -13.73 -32.16
N THR A 97 13.20 -14.91 -32.52
CA THR A 97 12.62 -16.19 -32.14
C THR A 97 13.69 -17.15 -31.66
N ASP A 98 13.29 -18.05 -30.77
CA ASP A 98 14.07 -19.22 -30.39
C ASP A 98 13.17 -20.46 -30.48
N ALA A 99 13.43 -21.30 -31.48
CA ALA A 99 12.67 -22.52 -31.70
C ALA A 99 12.93 -23.58 -30.62
N ALA A 100 14.11 -23.57 -29.99
CA ALA A 100 14.47 -24.57 -28.99
C ALA A 100 13.70 -24.37 -27.68
N SER A 101 13.51 -23.12 -27.27
CA SER A 101 12.68 -22.76 -26.10
C SER A 101 11.21 -22.48 -26.44
N ASP A 102 10.83 -22.51 -27.71
CA ASP A 102 9.50 -22.19 -28.21
C ASP A 102 9.03 -20.76 -27.83
N VAL A 103 9.91 -19.76 -28.01
CA VAL A 103 9.64 -18.34 -27.67
C VAL A 103 9.80 -17.43 -28.89
N ALA A 104 8.91 -16.44 -29.02
CA ALA A 104 9.01 -15.37 -30.01
C ALA A 104 8.76 -13.99 -29.38
N ILE A 105 9.53 -13.00 -29.81
CA ILE A 105 9.38 -11.59 -29.47
C ILE A 105 8.80 -10.86 -30.68
N LEU A 106 7.68 -10.18 -30.46
CA LEU A 106 7.01 -9.35 -31.44
C LEU A 106 7.12 -7.88 -31.05
N ARG A 107 7.12 -7.00 -32.06
CA ARG A 107 7.04 -5.55 -31.88
C ARG A 107 5.88 -5.00 -32.69
N VAL A 108 5.04 -4.18 -32.06
CA VAL A 108 3.96 -3.47 -32.76
C VAL A 108 4.46 -2.18 -33.42
N ASP A 109 3.79 -1.77 -34.51
CA ASP A 109 4.11 -0.61 -35.33
C ASP A 109 3.95 0.74 -34.61
N ARG A 110 3.13 0.78 -33.55
CA ARG A 110 2.84 2.00 -32.77
C ARG A 110 2.65 1.66 -31.30
N SER A 111 3.27 2.43 -30.40
CA SER A 111 2.98 2.36 -28.97
C SER A 111 1.66 3.06 -28.65
N GLY A 112 0.85 2.45 -27.78
CA GLY A 112 -0.36 3.05 -27.21
C GLY A 112 -0.35 2.89 -25.69
N ASN A 113 -1.44 3.27 -25.01
CA ASN A 113 -1.65 2.90 -23.59
C ASN A 113 -1.83 1.37 -23.49
N LEU A 114 -0.72 0.64 -23.52
CA LEU A 114 -0.64 -0.80 -23.37
C LEU A 114 -0.40 -1.11 -21.89
N GLU A 115 -1.19 -2.03 -21.35
CA GLU A 115 -0.91 -2.63 -20.04
C GLU A 115 0.33 -3.54 -20.17
N VAL A 116 1.20 -3.55 -19.17
CA VAL A 116 2.45 -4.34 -19.17
C VAL A 116 2.42 -5.32 -18.00
N LEU A 117 2.88 -6.55 -18.24
CA LEU A 117 3.12 -7.54 -17.19
C LEU A 117 4.60 -7.66 -16.85
N ASP A 118 4.89 -7.75 -15.55
CA ASP A 118 6.24 -8.03 -15.07
C ASP A 118 6.60 -9.50 -15.29
N LEU A 119 7.82 -9.73 -15.76
CA LEU A 119 8.39 -11.07 -15.82
C LEU A 119 8.86 -11.46 -14.43
N ALA A 120 8.44 -12.62 -13.94
CA ALA A 120 8.85 -13.13 -12.64
C ALA A 120 10.38 -13.11 -12.51
N SER A 121 10.84 -12.73 -11.31
CA SER A 121 12.26 -12.70 -11.02
C SER A 121 12.83 -14.13 -10.99
N PRO A 122 14.15 -14.28 -11.19
CA PRO A 122 14.84 -15.55 -10.95
C PRO A 122 14.48 -16.18 -9.60
N ALA A 123 14.39 -15.35 -8.58
CA ALA A 123 14.02 -15.72 -7.22
C ALA A 123 12.55 -16.18 -7.09
N SER A 124 11.63 -15.50 -7.76
CA SER A 124 10.22 -15.87 -7.80
C SER A 124 10.05 -17.24 -8.46
N LEU A 125 10.79 -17.51 -9.54
CA LEU A 125 10.81 -18.81 -10.21
C LEU A 125 11.46 -19.89 -9.34
N ALA A 126 12.49 -19.55 -8.58
CA ALA A 126 13.14 -20.46 -7.63
C ALA A 126 12.21 -20.91 -6.51
N GLY A 127 11.43 -19.96 -5.98
CA GLY A 127 10.45 -20.18 -4.92
C GLY A 127 9.14 -20.79 -5.41
N LEU A 128 8.99 -21.05 -6.71
CA LEU A 128 7.83 -21.71 -7.27
C LEU A 128 7.75 -23.14 -6.72
N LYS A 129 6.56 -23.54 -6.27
CA LYS A 129 6.31 -24.87 -5.70
C LYS A 129 5.18 -25.54 -6.44
N GLU A 130 5.16 -26.87 -6.43
CA GLU A 130 3.92 -27.60 -6.68
C GLU A 130 2.84 -27.05 -5.75
N THR A 131 1.61 -26.99 -6.26
CA THR A 131 0.42 -26.34 -5.66
C THR A 131 0.36 -24.82 -5.72
N THR A 132 1.41 -24.12 -6.18
CA THR A 132 1.36 -22.65 -6.37
C THR A 132 0.15 -22.30 -7.24
N PRO A 133 -0.78 -21.46 -6.76
CA PRO A 133 -1.92 -21.00 -7.55
C PRO A 133 -1.46 -20.17 -8.75
N VAL A 134 -2.10 -20.40 -9.91
CA VAL A 134 -1.74 -19.74 -11.17
C VAL A 134 -2.99 -19.37 -11.97
N ALA A 135 -2.88 -18.33 -12.79
CA ALA A 135 -3.88 -17.97 -13.78
C ALA A 135 -3.26 -17.95 -15.18
N ALA A 136 -3.88 -18.68 -16.11
CA ALA A 136 -3.54 -18.74 -17.51
C ALA A 136 -4.54 -17.94 -18.34
N PHE A 137 -4.02 -17.08 -19.21
CA PHE A 137 -4.82 -16.20 -20.07
C PHE A 137 -4.72 -16.63 -21.52
N GLY A 138 -5.76 -16.36 -22.30
CA GLY A 138 -5.71 -16.51 -23.74
C GLY A 138 -7.08 -16.58 -24.40
N PHE A 139 -7.12 -17.13 -25.61
CA PHE A 139 -8.31 -17.10 -26.47
C PHE A 139 -8.70 -18.52 -26.90
N PRO A 140 -9.28 -19.33 -25.99
CA PRO A 140 -9.61 -20.71 -26.29
C PRO A 140 -10.54 -20.80 -27.49
N LEU A 141 -10.31 -21.77 -28.37
CA LEU A 141 -11.04 -21.97 -29.63
C LEU A 141 -11.03 -20.78 -30.62
N GLY A 142 -10.26 -19.72 -30.36
CA GLY A 142 -10.07 -18.59 -31.26
C GLY A 142 -11.38 -17.94 -31.72
N GLN A 143 -11.50 -17.68 -33.03
CA GLN A 143 -12.68 -17.03 -33.61
C GLN A 143 -14.00 -17.81 -33.41
N LYS A 144 -13.96 -19.10 -33.07
CA LYS A 144 -15.19 -19.90 -32.85
C LYS A 144 -16.01 -19.43 -31.65
N LEU A 145 -15.45 -18.60 -30.76
CA LEU A 145 -16.13 -18.03 -29.60
C LEU A 145 -16.40 -16.51 -29.74
N SER A 146 -16.34 -15.94 -30.95
CA SER A 146 -16.73 -14.53 -31.12
C SER A 146 -18.25 -14.35 -30.98
N LEU A 147 -18.66 -13.28 -30.29
CA LEU A 147 -20.06 -13.06 -29.89
C LEU A 147 -20.99 -12.65 -31.06
N LYS A 148 -20.45 -12.34 -32.24
CA LYS A 148 -21.23 -11.95 -33.42
C LYS A 148 -20.57 -12.43 -34.71
N ALA A 149 -21.40 -12.67 -35.74
CA ALA A 149 -20.94 -12.97 -37.09
C ALA A 149 -20.11 -11.83 -37.73
N ASP A 150 -20.23 -10.60 -37.23
CA ASP A 150 -19.48 -9.40 -37.66
C ASP A 150 -18.34 -8.99 -36.70
N SER A 151 -18.21 -9.67 -35.54
CA SER A 151 -17.12 -9.44 -34.59
C SER A 151 -16.06 -10.53 -34.78
N THR A 152 -14.90 -10.13 -35.28
CA THR A 152 -13.83 -11.04 -35.72
C THR A 152 -12.94 -11.57 -34.58
N TYR A 153 -13.14 -11.14 -33.33
CA TYR A 153 -12.21 -11.43 -32.22
C TYR A 153 -12.92 -11.89 -30.93
N PRO A 154 -12.44 -12.97 -30.29
CA PRO A 154 -13.01 -13.50 -29.04
C PRO A 154 -12.61 -12.67 -27.81
N ALA A 155 -13.38 -12.77 -26.73
CA ALA A 155 -13.00 -12.21 -25.44
C ALA A 155 -11.87 -13.01 -24.78
N THR A 156 -10.99 -12.34 -24.03
CA THR A 156 -9.93 -13.01 -23.26
C THR A 156 -10.54 -13.91 -22.20
N SER A 157 -10.15 -15.18 -22.20
CA SER A 157 -10.50 -16.15 -21.16
C SER A 157 -9.42 -16.19 -20.09
N ILE A 158 -9.86 -16.33 -18.85
CA ILE A 158 -9.01 -16.48 -17.67
C ILE A 158 -9.32 -17.84 -17.08
N THR A 159 -8.30 -18.67 -16.92
CA THR A 159 -8.43 -20.00 -16.33
C THR A 159 -7.49 -20.11 -15.15
N VAL A 160 -8.03 -20.47 -13.99
CA VAL A 160 -7.26 -20.62 -12.76
C VAL A 160 -6.93 -22.09 -12.52
N GLY A 161 -5.76 -22.35 -11.97
CA GLY A 161 -5.28 -23.69 -11.66
C GLY A 161 -4.12 -23.62 -10.67
N ARG A 162 -3.33 -24.68 -10.61
CA ARG A 162 -2.12 -24.77 -9.79
C ARG A 162 -0.97 -25.36 -10.59
N VAL A 163 0.25 -25.03 -10.17
CA VAL A 163 1.43 -25.79 -10.60
C VAL A 163 1.27 -27.23 -10.12
N SER A 164 1.25 -28.18 -11.05
CA SER A 164 1.12 -29.61 -10.75
C SER A 164 2.48 -30.33 -10.73
N ALA A 165 3.47 -29.83 -11.48
CA ALA A 165 4.85 -30.33 -11.44
C ALA A 165 5.84 -29.30 -11.99
N LEU A 166 7.05 -29.24 -11.43
CA LEU A 166 8.16 -28.44 -11.94
C LEU A 166 9.23 -29.36 -12.56
N ARG A 167 9.54 -29.17 -13.85
CA ARG A 167 10.52 -30.00 -14.56
C ARG A 167 11.87 -29.29 -14.60
N LYS A 168 12.89 -29.91 -14.01
CA LYS A 168 14.24 -29.36 -13.96
C LYS A 168 15.24 -30.26 -14.69
N GLN A 169 16.16 -29.67 -15.45
CA GLN A 169 17.27 -30.35 -16.10
C GLN A 169 18.57 -29.64 -15.70
N GLY A 170 19.51 -30.37 -15.10
CA GLY A 170 20.75 -29.75 -14.58
C GLY A 170 20.51 -28.64 -13.55
N GLY A 171 19.42 -28.73 -12.78
CA GLY A 171 19.01 -27.69 -11.80
C GLY A 171 18.20 -26.53 -12.39
N GLN A 172 18.21 -26.34 -13.71
CA GLN A 172 17.45 -25.29 -14.39
C GLN A 172 15.99 -25.73 -14.58
N LEU A 173 15.04 -24.85 -14.25
CA LEU A 173 13.62 -25.04 -14.58
C LEU A 173 13.44 -24.94 -16.11
N VAL A 174 13.03 -26.03 -16.73
CA VAL A 174 12.85 -26.14 -18.19
C VAL A 174 11.38 -26.20 -18.60
N ASP A 175 10.48 -26.57 -17.68
CA ASP A 175 9.04 -26.62 -17.95
C ASP A 175 8.21 -26.47 -16.67
N ILE A 176 7.08 -25.78 -16.77
CA ILE A 176 6.10 -25.63 -15.68
C ILE A 176 4.84 -26.39 -16.09
N GLN A 177 4.52 -27.46 -15.37
CA GLN A 177 3.27 -28.18 -15.57
C GLN A 177 2.18 -27.63 -14.66
N PHE A 178 0.97 -27.42 -15.17
CA PHE A 178 -0.16 -26.87 -14.40
C PHE A 178 -1.52 -27.45 -14.80
N ASP A 179 -2.46 -27.44 -13.84
CA ASP A 179 -3.80 -28.00 -13.98
C ASP A 179 -4.88 -26.91 -14.11
N ALA A 180 -4.95 -26.29 -15.30
CA ALA A 180 -6.05 -25.39 -15.67
C ALA A 180 -6.70 -25.84 -16.98
N ASN A 181 -7.88 -25.28 -17.29
CA ASN A 181 -8.59 -25.59 -18.53
C ASN A 181 -8.07 -24.71 -19.68
N VAL A 182 -7.01 -25.12 -20.36
CA VAL A 182 -6.46 -24.39 -21.53
C VAL A 182 -6.57 -25.19 -22.81
N THR A 183 -6.55 -24.50 -23.94
CA THR A 183 -6.57 -25.09 -25.30
C THR A 183 -5.45 -24.49 -26.15
N PHE A 184 -5.32 -24.91 -27.41
CA PHE A 184 -4.33 -24.35 -28.35
C PHE A 184 -4.41 -22.81 -28.48
N GLY A 185 -5.60 -22.22 -28.34
CA GLY A 185 -5.77 -20.77 -28.40
C GLY A 185 -5.18 -20.00 -27.20
N ASN A 186 -4.80 -20.70 -26.13
CA ASN A 186 -4.04 -20.14 -25.02
C ASN A 186 -2.54 -20.15 -25.26
N SER A 187 -2.04 -20.89 -26.25
CA SER A 187 -0.61 -20.90 -26.57
C SER A 187 -0.10 -19.49 -26.84
N GLY A 188 0.99 -19.12 -26.18
CA GLY A 188 1.60 -17.79 -26.22
C GLY A 188 1.07 -16.81 -25.18
N GLY A 189 0.04 -17.18 -24.42
CA GLY A 189 -0.53 -16.36 -23.34
C GLY A 189 0.31 -16.42 -22.06
N PRO A 190 0.15 -15.43 -21.15
CA PRO A 190 0.87 -15.42 -19.89
C PRO A 190 0.29 -16.44 -18.91
N LEU A 191 1.17 -17.13 -18.19
CA LEU A 191 0.88 -17.83 -16.94
C LEU A 191 1.40 -16.96 -15.79
N ILE A 192 0.49 -16.43 -14.97
CA ILE A 192 0.86 -15.56 -13.83
C ILE A 192 0.65 -16.27 -12.49
N ASP A 193 1.47 -15.92 -11.51
CA ASP A 193 1.30 -16.34 -10.12
C ASP A 193 0.43 -15.35 -9.33
N SER A 194 0.23 -15.62 -8.03
CA SER A 194 -0.55 -14.76 -7.13
C SER A 194 0.06 -13.37 -6.89
N SER A 195 1.31 -13.12 -7.30
CA SER A 195 1.91 -11.78 -7.29
C SER A 195 1.54 -10.95 -8.52
N GLY A 196 0.92 -11.58 -9.54
CA GLY A 196 0.66 -10.97 -10.84
C GLY A 196 1.86 -10.98 -11.78
N SER A 197 2.95 -11.64 -11.42
CA SER A 197 4.14 -11.78 -12.27
C SER A 197 3.99 -12.96 -13.22
N VAL A 198 4.48 -12.80 -14.46
CA VAL A 198 4.50 -13.88 -15.46
C VAL A 198 5.59 -14.88 -15.10
N ILE A 199 5.20 -16.10 -14.71
CA ILE A 199 6.13 -17.20 -14.42
C ILE A 199 6.44 -18.05 -15.67
N GLY A 200 5.57 -18.03 -16.68
CA GLY A 200 5.81 -18.72 -17.94
C GLY A 200 4.86 -18.33 -19.08
N ILE A 201 5.14 -18.86 -20.26
CA ILE A 201 4.32 -18.71 -21.49
C ILE A 201 3.55 -20.01 -21.69
N VAL A 202 2.22 -19.94 -21.64
CA VAL A 202 1.35 -21.10 -21.81
C VAL A 202 1.62 -21.77 -23.14
N ARG A 203 1.81 -23.08 -23.11
CA ARG A 203 1.96 -23.98 -24.25
C ARG A 203 0.92 -25.08 -24.11
N GLY A 204 0.05 -25.23 -25.11
CA GLY A 204 -1.10 -26.14 -25.07
C GLY A 204 -0.79 -27.52 -24.46
N GLY A 205 -1.74 -28.04 -23.68
CA GLY A 205 -1.59 -29.29 -22.94
C GLY A 205 -2.02 -30.55 -23.71
N VAL A 206 -2.10 -31.66 -22.98
CA VAL A 206 -2.57 -32.95 -23.51
C VAL A 206 -4.08 -32.88 -23.75
N PRO A 207 -4.57 -33.09 -24.98
CA PRO A 207 -6.00 -32.99 -25.29
C PRO A 207 -6.86 -33.88 -24.37
N GLY A 208 -7.88 -33.28 -23.75
CA GLY A 208 -8.81 -33.99 -22.87
C GLY A 208 -8.26 -34.36 -21.48
N LYS A 209 -7.09 -33.85 -21.09
CA LYS A 209 -6.50 -34.01 -19.75
C LYS A 209 -6.22 -32.63 -19.13
N PRO A 210 -6.33 -32.47 -17.81
CA PRO A 210 -5.97 -31.23 -17.11
C PRO A 210 -4.44 -31.14 -16.92
N ILE A 211 -3.67 -31.42 -17.97
CA ILE A 211 -2.20 -31.43 -17.93
C ILE A 211 -1.70 -30.49 -19.02
N ASN A 212 -1.15 -29.36 -18.61
CA ASN A 212 -0.69 -28.30 -19.50
C ASN A 212 0.71 -27.85 -19.12
N PHE A 213 1.37 -27.18 -20.05
CA PHE A 213 2.78 -26.81 -19.93
C PHE A 213 2.96 -25.32 -20.15
N ALA A 214 3.98 -24.74 -19.55
CA ALA A 214 4.37 -23.37 -19.80
C ALA A 214 5.89 -23.27 -19.87
N VAL A 215 6.37 -22.57 -20.91
CA VAL A 215 7.79 -22.25 -21.06
C VAL A 215 8.17 -21.27 -19.96
N PRO A 216 9.16 -21.58 -19.10
CA PRO A 216 9.57 -20.68 -18.02
C PRO A 216 10.01 -19.30 -18.53
N VAL A 217 9.67 -18.24 -17.78
CA VAL A 217 9.97 -16.86 -18.16
C VAL A 217 11.48 -16.55 -18.25
N SER A 218 12.35 -17.42 -17.70
CA SER A 218 13.80 -17.31 -17.78
C SER A 218 14.32 -17.30 -19.22
N TYR A 219 13.67 -18.04 -20.13
CA TYR A 219 14.01 -18.04 -21.56
C TYR A 219 13.72 -16.69 -22.24
N ILE A 220 12.68 -15.99 -21.79
CA ILE A 220 12.31 -14.66 -22.31
C ILE A 220 13.39 -13.63 -21.99
N ARG A 221 13.89 -13.61 -20.75
CA ARG A 221 14.91 -12.65 -20.31
C ARG A 221 16.18 -12.75 -21.15
N SER A 222 16.63 -13.98 -21.43
CA SER A 222 17.78 -14.23 -22.30
C SER A 222 17.52 -13.71 -23.72
N LEU A 223 16.34 -13.99 -24.26
CA LEU A 223 15.98 -13.61 -25.63
C LEU A 223 15.82 -12.09 -25.80
N LEU A 224 15.23 -11.39 -24.81
CA LEU A 224 15.09 -9.92 -24.78
C LEU A 224 16.47 -9.24 -24.75
N SER A 225 17.36 -9.72 -23.86
CA SER A 225 18.75 -9.24 -23.78
C SER A 225 19.48 -9.45 -25.12
N ALA A 226 19.36 -10.65 -25.71
CA ALA A 226 19.94 -10.95 -27.01
C ALA A 226 19.30 -10.16 -28.18
N ALA A 227 18.15 -9.54 -27.97
CA ALA A 227 17.49 -8.64 -28.92
C ALA A 227 17.79 -7.15 -28.66
N GLY A 228 18.60 -6.83 -27.64
CA GLY A 228 18.89 -5.45 -27.23
C GLY A 228 17.67 -4.72 -26.67
N ILE A 229 16.70 -5.45 -26.11
CA ILE A 229 15.48 -4.89 -25.51
C ILE A 229 15.66 -4.84 -24.00
N THR A 230 15.42 -3.66 -23.43
CA THR A 230 15.50 -3.38 -22.00
C THR A 230 14.11 -3.05 -21.46
N PRO A 231 13.37 -4.02 -20.88
CA PRO A 231 12.02 -3.79 -20.37
C PRO A 231 11.97 -2.66 -19.34
N THR A 232 10.99 -1.77 -19.46
CA THR A 232 10.74 -0.73 -18.47
C THR A 232 10.23 -1.34 -17.15
N PRO A 233 10.83 -1.02 -15.99
CA PRO A 233 10.29 -1.41 -14.69
C PRO A 233 8.86 -0.89 -14.50
N ARG A 234 7.90 -1.75 -14.12
CA ARG A 234 6.48 -1.38 -14.02
C ARG A 234 6.21 -0.17 -13.14
N MET A 235 6.97 0.04 -12.08
CA MET A 235 6.86 1.24 -11.22
C MET A 235 7.08 2.57 -11.99
N MET A 236 7.64 2.55 -13.19
CA MET A 236 7.82 3.73 -14.05
C MET A 236 6.60 4.02 -14.92
N THR A 237 5.71 3.05 -15.11
CA THR A 237 4.51 3.15 -15.97
C THR A 237 3.20 2.99 -15.20
N ASP A 238 3.24 2.41 -13.99
CA ASP A 238 2.10 2.14 -13.12
C ASP A 238 2.23 2.96 -11.80
N PRO A 239 1.42 4.03 -11.63
CA PRO A 239 1.45 4.87 -10.44
C PRO A 239 1.10 4.14 -9.14
N ASP A 240 0.25 3.11 -9.20
CA ASP A 240 -0.17 2.38 -7.99
C ASP A 240 0.96 1.48 -7.48
N VAL A 241 1.71 0.86 -8.41
CA VAL A 241 2.93 0.12 -8.09
C VAL A 241 4.00 1.06 -7.53
N ALA A 242 4.22 2.22 -8.16
CA ALA A 242 5.15 3.23 -7.64
C ALA A 242 4.79 3.63 -6.20
N ALA A 243 3.51 3.92 -5.95
CA ALA A 243 3.02 4.27 -4.62
C ALA A 243 3.18 3.13 -3.61
N TRP A 244 3.02 1.88 -4.02
CA TRP A 244 3.29 0.71 -3.17
C TRP A 244 4.76 0.65 -2.76
N TYR A 245 5.69 0.82 -3.69
CA TYR A 245 7.14 0.82 -3.39
C TYR A 245 7.51 1.93 -2.42
N ILE A 246 7.02 3.15 -2.66
CA ILE A 246 7.26 4.29 -1.77
C ILE A 246 6.73 3.98 -0.36
N ARG A 247 5.51 3.42 -0.23
CA ARG A 247 4.96 3.03 1.08
C ARG A 247 5.80 1.96 1.77
N TRP A 248 6.26 0.95 1.05
CA TRP A 248 7.13 -0.10 1.60
C TRP A 248 8.46 0.48 2.07
N LEU A 249 9.11 1.33 1.27
CA LEU A 249 10.37 2.00 1.61
C LEU A 249 10.22 2.99 2.77
N SER A 250 9.03 3.58 2.93
CA SER A 250 8.69 4.48 4.05
C SER A 250 8.37 3.75 5.37
N ARG A 251 8.50 2.42 5.46
CA ARG A 251 8.31 1.69 6.74
C ARG A 251 9.48 1.90 7.69
N GLU A 252 9.19 1.93 8.99
CA GLU A 252 10.20 1.92 10.04
C GLU A 252 10.75 0.50 10.28
N LYS A 253 11.89 0.45 10.98
CA LYS A 253 12.38 -0.80 11.57
C LYS A 253 11.32 -1.37 12.51
N SER A 254 10.80 -2.54 12.18
CA SER A 254 9.81 -3.25 13.02
C SER A 254 10.50 -3.87 14.24
N VAL A 255 9.90 -3.72 15.42
CA VAL A 255 10.36 -4.32 16.67
C VAL A 255 9.84 -5.74 16.88
N ASP A 256 8.79 -6.15 16.14
CA ASP A 256 8.14 -7.45 16.26
C ASP A 256 8.78 -8.55 15.39
N LYS A 257 9.78 -8.19 14.60
CA LYS A 257 10.47 -9.09 13.66
C LYS A 257 11.73 -9.67 14.28
N ALA A 258 12.19 -10.80 13.73
CA ALA A 258 13.41 -11.43 14.19
C ALA A 258 14.59 -10.45 14.15
N ALA A 259 15.43 -10.47 15.18
CA ALA A 259 16.63 -9.65 15.20
C ALA A 259 17.57 -10.07 14.06
N VAL A 260 18.34 -9.12 13.55
CA VAL A 260 19.45 -9.46 12.65
C VAL A 260 20.50 -10.23 13.46
N PRO A 261 20.94 -11.42 13.01
CA PRO A 261 21.97 -12.19 13.72
C PRO A 261 23.27 -11.40 13.82
N SER A 262 24.06 -11.64 14.88
CA SER A 262 25.35 -10.94 15.03
C SER A 262 26.30 -11.29 13.87
N PRO A 263 27.26 -10.42 13.52
CA PRO A 263 28.24 -10.69 12.47
C PRO A 263 28.97 -12.04 12.64
N GLU A 264 29.25 -12.45 13.88
CA GLU A 264 29.89 -13.72 14.21
C GLU A 264 28.99 -14.92 13.89
N VAL A 265 27.69 -14.82 14.22
CA VAL A 265 26.69 -15.85 13.90
C VAL A 265 26.51 -15.94 12.38
N GLN A 266 26.41 -14.80 11.70
CA GLN A 266 26.30 -14.76 10.24
C GLN A 266 27.49 -15.45 9.58
N LYS A 267 28.72 -15.18 10.04
CA LYS A 267 29.94 -15.81 9.52
C LYS A 267 29.94 -17.32 9.73
N LYS A 268 29.60 -17.80 10.93
CA LYS A 268 29.54 -19.23 11.24
C LYS A 268 28.50 -19.94 10.37
N ASN A 269 27.30 -19.37 10.25
CA ASN A 269 26.25 -19.94 9.42
C ASN A 269 26.64 -19.94 7.94
N LEU A 270 27.39 -18.93 7.48
CA LEU A 270 27.84 -18.86 6.10
C LEU A 270 28.84 -19.97 5.77
N GLU A 271 29.71 -20.36 6.71
CA GLU A 271 30.60 -21.51 6.55
C GLU A 271 29.80 -22.82 6.37
N ILE A 272 28.71 -22.98 7.15
CA ILE A 272 27.79 -24.12 7.01
C ILE A 272 27.11 -24.10 5.63
N VAL A 273 26.56 -22.95 5.21
CA VAL A 273 25.90 -22.79 3.91
C VAL A 273 26.86 -23.15 2.77
N ARG A 274 28.10 -22.66 2.81
CA ARG A 274 29.13 -22.97 1.80
C ARG A 274 29.49 -24.46 1.78
N GLY A 275 29.53 -25.11 2.93
CA GLY A 275 29.75 -26.56 3.01
C GLY A 275 28.59 -27.38 2.43
N LEU A 276 27.34 -26.96 2.65
CA LEU A 276 26.15 -27.62 2.12
C LEU A 276 25.98 -27.45 0.61
N MET A 277 26.56 -26.39 0.05
CA MET A 277 26.37 -25.95 -1.35
C MET A 277 27.69 -25.90 -2.13
N ASP A 278 28.68 -26.71 -1.72
CA ASP A 278 30.04 -26.72 -2.24
C ASP A 278 30.11 -26.78 -3.78
N LYS A 279 29.30 -27.65 -4.40
CA LYS A 279 29.20 -27.81 -5.85
C LYS A 279 28.63 -26.56 -6.52
N SER A 280 27.60 -25.96 -5.94
CA SER A 280 26.96 -24.75 -6.47
C SER A 280 27.90 -23.54 -6.37
N TYR A 281 28.70 -23.44 -5.31
CA TYR A 281 29.74 -22.42 -5.16
C TYR A 281 30.95 -22.63 -6.08
N ALA A 282 31.22 -23.87 -6.52
CA ALA A 282 32.32 -24.18 -7.43
C ALA A 282 32.07 -23.65 -8.86
N ASP A 283 30.81 -23.57 -9.29
CA ASP A 283 30.45 -23.05 -10.61
C ASP A 283 30.43 -21.51 -10.63
N LYS A 284 31.55 -20.93 -11.06
CA LYS A 284 31.75 -19.48 -11.13
C LYS A 284 31.17 -18.82 -12.39
N THR A 285 30.56 -19.59 -13.29
CA THR A 285 29.96 -19.06 -14.53
C THR A 285 28.74 -18.17 -14.22
N PRO A 286 28.31 -17.28 -15.13
CA PRO A 286 27.08 -16.52 -14.93
C PRO A 286 25.85 -17.39 -14.67
N ALA A 287 25.74 -18.54 -15.36
CA ALA A 287 24.67 -19.51 -15.13
C ALA A 287 24.81 -20.22 -13.77
N GLY A 288 26.03 -20.58 -13.37
CA GLY A 288 26.32 -21.16 -12.05
C GLY A 288 25.96 -20.23 -10.90
N ARG A 289 26.36 -18.95 -10.97
CA ARG A 289 26.02 -17.93 -9.97
C ARG A 289 24.52 -17.69 -9.88
N TYR A 290 23.83 -17.69 -11.03
CA TYR A 290 22.38 -17.58 -11.09
C TYR A 290 21.69 -18.78 -10.42
N ASN A 291 22.16 -20.00 -10.70
CA ASN A 291 21.65 -21.22 -10.06
C ASN A 291 21.92 -21.23 -8.54
N LEU A 292 23.09 -20.76 -8.11
CA LEU A 292 23.42 -20.61 -6.70
C LEU A 292 22.45 -19.66 -5.99
N LEU A 293 22.12 -18.52 -6.62
CA LEU A 293 21.17 -17.55 -6.09
C LEU A 293 19.76 -18.15 -5.93
N ILE A 294 19.30 -18.90 -6.94
CA ILE A 294 18.04 -19.65 -6.91
C ILE A 294 18.04 -20.64 -5.73
N GLU A 295 19.11 -21.41 -5.57
CA GLU A 295 19.22 -22.40 -4.51
C GLU A 295 19.21 -21.76 -3.11
N LEU A 296 19.96 -20.66 -2.92
CA LEU A 296 20.01 -19.92 -1.65
C LEU A 296 18.61 -19.42 -1.24
N LEU A 297 17.86 -18.83 -2.17
CA LEU A 297 16.52 -18.30 -1.92
C LEU A 297 15.47 -19.40 -1.72
N GLY A 298 15.61 -20.51 -2.44
CA GLY A 298 14.80 -21.72 -2.25
C GLY A 298 14.97 -22.28 -0.83
N ARG A 299 16.22 -22.50 -0.41
CA ARG A 299 16.55 -22.96 0.94
C ARG A 299 16.08 -21.99 2.01
N ALA A 300 16.27 -20.68 1.83
CA ALA A 300 15.76 -19.66 2.75
C ALA A 300 14.22 -19.68 2.91
N THR A 301 13.50 -20.21 1.93
CA THR A 301 12.05 -20.37 1.98
C THR A 301 11.64 -21.66 2.72
N GLU A 302 12.50 -22.67 2.71
CA GLU A 302 12.29 -23.96 3.39
C GLU A 302 12.73 -23.90 4.86
N THR A 303 13.79 -23.16 5.18
CA THR A 303 14.27 -22.94 6.54
C THR A 303 13.30 -22.05 7.31
N LYS A 304 12.48 -22.65 8.18
CA LYS A 304 11.48 -21.94 9.00
C LYS A 304 11.81 -21.96 10.50
N ASP A 305 12.54 -22.98 10.92
CA ASP A 305 12.91 -23.33 12.29
C ASP A 305 14.27 -22.74 12.73
N ASP A 306 15.05 -22.20 11.79
CA ASP A 306 16.32 -21.53 12.04
C ASP A 306 16.32 -20.10 11.47
N PRO A 307 15.87 -19.10 12.25
CA PRO A 307 15.88 -17.69 11.82
C PRO A 307 17.27 -17.17 11.47
N ASP A 308 18.32 -17.59 12.17
CA ASP A 308 19.66 -17.09 11.94
C ASP A 308 20.24 -17.66 10.64
N GLY A 309 20.07 -18.97 10.39
CA GLY A 309 20.44 -19.60 9.13
C GLY A 309 19.63 -19.07 7.96
N ARG A 310 18.33 -18.83 8.15
CA ARG A 310 17.47 -18.21 7.14
C ARG A 310 17.93 -16.80 6.78
N TYR A 311 18.31 -15.98 7.76
CA TYR A 311 18.86 -14.65 7.50
C TYR A 311 20.14 -14.76 6.67
N THR A 312 21.06 -15.64 7.06
CA THR A 312 22.32 -15.84 6.34
C THR A 312 22.10 -16.25 4.89
N LEU A 313 21.16 -17.17 4.62
CA LEU A 313 20.81 -17.57 3.25
C LEU A 313 20.29 -16.40 2.41
N LEU A 314 19.38 -15.58 2.98
CA LEU A 314 18.85 -14.40 2.30
C LEU A 314 19.91 -13.32 2.08
N ASN A 315 20.75 -13.06 3.08
CA ASN A 315 21.80 -12.06 2.99
C ASN A 315 22.88 -12.50 1.99
N GLU A 316 23.27 -13.78 1.98
CA GLU A 316 24.19 -14.30 0.97
C GLU A 316 23.59 -14.25 -0.43
N ALA A 317 22.31 -14.56 -0.61
CA ALA A 317 21.64 -14.39 -1.90
C ALA A 317 21.69 -12.93 -2.39
N ARG A 318 21.48 -11.98 -1.48
CA ARG A 318 21.65 -10.55 -1.75
C ARG A 318 23.08 -10.21 -2.18
N GLU A 319 24.09 -10.69 -1.47
CA GLU A 319 25.51 -10.45 -1.78
C GLU A 319 25.94 -11.07 -3.12
N ILE A 320 25.45 -12.28 -3.43
CA ILE A 320 25.67 -12.91 -4.74
C ILE A 320 24.98 -12.13 -5.85
N GLY A 321 23.76 -11.64 -5.63
CA GLY A 321 23.07 -10.76 -6.57
C GLY A 321 23.87 -9.49 -6.86
N ILE A 322 24.33 -8.79 -5.82
CA ILE A 322 25.17 -7.59 -5.95
C ILE A 322 26.44 -7.88 -6.76
N SER A 323 27.17 -8.95 -6.42
CA SER A 323 28.45 -9.29 -7.06
C SER A 323 28.31 -9.91 -8.47
N SER A 324 27.14 -10.46 -8.81
CA SER A 324 26.81 -10.95 -10.15
C SER A 324 26.15 -9.89 -11.03
N GLY A 325 25.75 -8.75 -10.45
CA GLY A 325 25.06 -7.68 -11.15
C GLY A 325 23.57 -7.97 -11.37
N ASP A 326 22.96 -8.89 -10.61
CA ASP A 326 21.51 -9.15 -10.59
C ASP A 326 20.86 -8.34 -9.46
N VAL A 327 20.53 -7.09 -9.77
CA VAL A 327 19.96 -6.12 -8.83
C VAL A 327 18.55 -6.56 -8.44
N MET A 328 17.79 -7.12 -9.38
CA MET A 328 16.45 -7.64 -9.11
C MET A 328 16.43 -8.73 -8.06
N ALA A 329 17.32 -9.71 -8.15
CA ALA A 329 17.46 -10.74 -7.14
C ALA A 329 17.88 -10.17 -5.79
N SER A 330 18.77 -9.18 -5.79
CA SER A 330 19.23 -8.50 -4.57
C SER A 330 18.10 -7.75 -3.88
N LEU A 331 17.27 -7.02 -4.64
CA LEU A 331 16.10 -6.29 -4.13
C LEU A 331 15.01 -7.25 -3.63
N TYR A 332 14.83 -8.40 -4.28
CA TYR A 332 13.94 -9.44 -3.78
C TYR A 332 14.41 -9.99 -2.43
N ALA A 333 15.71 -10.31 -2.31
CA ALA A 333 16.29 -10.73 -1.03
C ALA A 333 16.10 -9.66 0.06
N CYS A 334 16.26 -8.37 -0.28
CA CYS A 334 15.95 -7.26 0.63
C CYS A 334 14.49 -7.28 1.08
N SER A 335 13.52 -7.45 0.18
CA SER A 335 12.10 -7.58 0.53
C SER A 335 11.87 -8.72 1.52
N ARG A 336 12.42 -9.91 1.26
CA ARG A 336 12.30 -11.07 2.16
C ARG A 336 12.96 -10.85 3.52
N ILE A 337 14.11 -10.17 3.55
CA ILE A 337 14.77 -9.77 4.80
C ILE A 337 13.87 -8.80 5.57
N THR A 338 13.37 -7.76 4.91
CA THR A 338 12.51 -6.75 5.56
C THR A 338 11.16 -7.29 6.00
N ASP A 339 10.69 -8.39 5.40
CA ASP A 339 9.47 -9.07 5.80
C ASP A 339 9.65 -9.86 7.09
N ALA A 340 10.81 -10.48 7.29
CA ALA A 340 11.05 -11.40 8.42
C ALA A 340 11.91 -10.82 9.55
N TYR A 341 12.72 -9.79 9.29
CA TYR A 341 13.72 -9.27 10.24
C TYR A 341 13.53 -7.78 10.53
N ALA A 342 14.01 -7.36 11.70
CA ALA A 342 13.99 -5.99 12.19
C ALA A 342 15.00 -5.11 11.44
N VAL A 343 14.74 -4.91 10.14
CA VAL A 343 15.55 -4.10 9.22
C VAL A 343 14.66 -3.06 8.57
N ARG A 344 15.10 -1.80 8.55
CA ARG A 344 14.39 -0.73 7.84
C ARG A 344 14.57 -0.93 6.32
N PRO A 345 13.49 -1.01 5.52
CA PRO A 345 13.61 -1.24 4.08
C PRO A 345 14.46 -0.21 3.35
N ALA A 346 14.33 1.07 3.69
CA ALA A 346 15.11 2.14 3.08
C ALA A 346 16.62 1.93 3.20
N ASP A 347 17.09 1.42 4.35
CA ASP A 347 18.52 1.33 4.66
C ASP A 347 19.17 0.16 3.92
N ILE A 348 18.54 -1.02 3.95
CA ILE A 348 19.07 -2.20 3.23
C ILE A 348 18.97 -2.02 1.72
N VAL A 349 17.93 -1.35 1.22
CA VAL A 349 17.81 -1.04 -0.22
C VAL A 349 18.87 -0.02 -0.62
N LEU A 350 19.10 1.03 0.16
CA LEU A 350 20.17 2.00 -0.11
C LEU A 350 21.53 1.31 -0.24
N ASP A 351 21.93 0.51 0.76
CA ASP A 351 23.21 -0.23 0.73
C ASP A 351 23.29 -1.15 -0.50
N THR A 352 22.19 -1.81 -0.85
CA THR A 352 22.13 -2.68 -2.03
C THR A 352 22.35 -1.90 -3.32
N LEU A 353 21.68 -0.75 -3.49
CA LEU A 353 21.78 0.05 -4.71
C LEU A 353 23.16 0.69 -4.87
N GLU A 354 23.75 1.19 -3.79
CA GLU A 354 25.09 1.80 -3.80
C GLU A 354 26.19 0.79 -4.15
N ARG A 355 26.03 -0.47 -3.70
CA ARG A 355 27.00 -1.54 -3.95
C ARG A 355 26.76 -2.29 -5.26
N SER A 356 25.60 -2.10 -5.88
CA SER A 356 25.25 -2.69 -7.16
C SER A 356 26.02 -1.99 -8.29
N ALA A 357 27.22 -2.49 -8.61
CA ALA A 357 28.03 -2.02 -9.73
C ALA A 357 27.73 -2.85 -10.99
N PRO A 358 27.13 -2.28 -12.05
CA PRO A 358 26.67 -3.09 -13.17
C PRO A 358 27.79 -3.27 -14.20
N LYS A 359 27.99 -4.51 -14.70
CA LYS A 359 28.96 -4.88 -15.75
C LYS A 359 28.24 -5.68 -16.88
N GLY A 360 28.34 -5.29 -18.16
CA GLY A 360 27.89 -6.11 -19.32
C GLY A 360 26.73 -5.55 -20.17
N ALA A 361 26.01 -6.37 -20.95
CA ALA A 361 24.83 -5.97 -21.73
C ALA A 361 23.49 -6.16 -20.97
N SER A 362 23.45 -7.14 -20.04
CA SER A 362 22.45 -7.23 -18.96
C SER A 362 22.45 -5.99 -18.05
N GLN A 363 23.51 -5.18 -18.13
CA GLN A 363 23.71 -3.92 -17.42
C GLN A 363 22.58 -2.91 -17.64
N GLN A 364 22.01 -2.81 -18.86
CA GLN A 364 21.00 -1.78 -19.14
C GLN A 364 19.69 -2.01 -18.40
N GLN A 365 19.25 -3.26 -18.30
CA GLN A 365 18.05 -3.64 -17.55
C GLN A 365 18.24 -3.44 -16.05
N GLU A 366 19.37 -3.88 -15.51
CA GLU A 366 19.66 -3.75 -14.09
C GLU A 366 19.83 -2.27 -13.71
N LEU A 367 20.45 -1.46 -14.57
CA LEU A 367 20.53 -0.01 -14.42
C LEU A 367 19.16 0.68 -14.45
N ALA A 368 18.22 0.21 -15.25
CA ALA A 368 16.84 0.71 -15.24
C ALA A 368 16.19 0.47 -13.88
N TRP A 369 16.38 -0.72 -13.29
CA TRP A 369 15.88 -1.05 -11.95
C TRP A 369 16.60 -0.28 -10.83
N VAL A 370 17.92 -0.07 -10.93
CA VAL A 370 18.67 0.78 -9.98
C VAL A 370 18.09 2.19 -9.98
N SER A 371 17.95 2.81 -11.16
CA SER A 371 17.43 4.18 -11.29
C SER A 371 15.99 4.28 -10.79
N ALA A 372 15.12 3.36 -11.22
CA ALA A 372 13.72 3.31 -10.83
C ALA A 372 13.55 3.18 -9.31
N THR A 373 14.26 2.25 -8.69
CA THR A 373 14.20 2.01 -7.24
C THR A 373 14.80 3.17 -6.45
N ALA A 374 15.92 3.75 -6.92
CA ALA A 374 16.53 4.92 -6.29
C ALA A 374 15.60 6.14 -6.32
N MET A 375 14.82 6.33 -7.39
CA MET A 375 13.78 7.37 -7.43
C MET A 375 12.69 7.14 -6.38
N MET A 376 12.18 5.91 -6.24
CA MET A 376 11.18 5.59 -5.20
C MET A 376 11.75 5.81 -3.79
N LEU A 377 13.00 5.42 -3.56
CA LEU A 377 13.70 5.59 -2.30
C LEU A 377 13.91 7.08 -1.97
N ALA A 378 14.32 7.89 -2.94
CA ALA A 378 14.47 9.32 -2.76
C ALA A 378 13.13 9.99 -2.43
N GLU A 379 12.03 9.56 -3.05
CA GLU A 379 10.69 10.05 -2.71
C GLU A 379 10.26 9.63 -1.30
N ALA A 380 10.46 8.37 -0.91
CA ALA A 380 10.19 7.88 0.44
C ALA A 380 11.00 8.66 1.51
N LYS A 381 12.28 8.93 1.23
CA LYS A 381 13.15 9.73 2.09
C LYS A 381 12.73 11.21 2.15
N SER A 382 12.25 11.78 1.05
CA SER A 382 11.72 13.16 1.03
C SER A 382 10.48 13.33 1.91
N GLN A 383 9.58 12.33 1.97
CA GLN A 383 8.41 12.34 2.86
C GLN A 383 8.79 12.37 4.35
N ARG A 384 10.01 11.95 4.66
CA ARG A 384 10.60 11.91 6.00
C ARG A 384 11.58 13.06 6.26
N GLU A 385 11.70 14.00 5.32
CA GLU A 385 12.61 15.14 5.41
C GLU A 385 14.09 14.76 5.45
N GLU A 386 14.43 13.54 5.01
CA GLU A 386 15.81 13.06 4.91
C GLU A 386 16.50 13.63 3.65
N TYR A 387 16.42 14.94 3.43
CA TYR A 387 16.86 15.58 2.19
C TYR A 387 18.38 15.51 1.97
N ALA A 388 19.17 15.33 3.03
CA ALA A 388 20.60 15.03 2.91
C ALA A 388 20.84 13.71 2.16
N GLU A 389 20.04 12.68 2.46
CA GLU A 389 20.10 11.39 1.78
C GLU A 389 19.49 11.45 0.37
N VAL A 390 18.43 12.24 0.17
CA VAL A 390 17.89 12.52 -1.19
C VAL A 390 18.98 13.09 -2.10
N ARG A 391 19.78 14.05 -1.60
CA ARG A 391 20.89 14.65 -2.36
C ARG A 391 21.97 13.62 -2.73
N LYS A 392 22.25 12.63 -1.86
CA LYS A 392 23.18 11.54 -2.14
C LYS A 392 22.66 10.57 -3.20
N LEU A 393 21.34 10.37 -3.27
CA LEU A 393 20.71 9.47 -4.24
C LEU A 393 20.63 10.04 -5.66
N ILE A 394 20.54 11.36 -5.83
CA ILE A 394 20.40 12.00 -7.14
C ILE A 394 21.52 11.63 -8.15
N PRO A 395 22.82 11.65 -7.78
CA PRO A 395 23.89 11.17 -8.67
C PRO A 395 23.72 9.72 -9.11
N LEU A 396 23.28 8.83 -8.22
CA LEU A 396 23.02 7.43 -8.53
C LEU A 396 21.84 7.31 -9.52
N ILE A 397 20.74 8.03 -9.28
CA ILE A 397 19.57 8.07 -10.18
C ILE A 397 19.99 8.51 -11.59
N ARG A 398 20.75 9.61 -11.70
CA ARG A 398 21.17 10.20 -12.99
C ARG A 398 22.10 9.29 -13.78
N SER A 399 23.16 8.81 -13.11
CA SER A 399 24.17 7.96 -13.75
C SER A 399 23.55 6.65 -14.22
N SER A 400 22.74 6.01 -13.36
CA SER A 400 22.10 4.74 -13.73
C SER A 400 21.00 4.89 -14.77
N GLY A 401 20.15 5.92 -14.64
CA GLY A 401 19.06 6.19 -15.58
C GLY A 401 19.58 6.50 -16.98
N THR A 402 20.63 7.32 -17.09
CA THR A 402 21.29 7.62 -18.38
C THR A 402 21.88 6.37 -19.02
N ALA A 403 22.62 5.59 -18.23
CA ALA A 403 23.27 4.37 -18.73
C ALA A 403 22.29 3.25 -19.09
N SER A 404 21.08 3.24 -18.50
CA SER A 404 20.03 2.27 -18.83
C SER A 404 19.52 2.37 -20.28
N ARG A 405 19.61 3.57 -20.89
CA ARG A 405 19.02 3.91 -22.20
C ARG A 405 17.52 3.59 -22.31
N ASN A 406 16.82 3.41 -21.19
CA ASN A 406 15.38 3.14 -21.19
C ASN A 406 14.59 4.46 -21.30
N PRO A 407 13.79 4.69 -22.37
CA PRO A 407 13.11 5.96 -22.60
C PRO A 407 12.14 6.37 -21.48
N ALA A 408 11.43 5.42 -20.88
CA ALA A 408 10.49 5.70 -19.81
C ALA A 408 11.21 6.10 -18.51
N VAL A 409 12.31 5.41 -18.17
CA VAL A 409 13.18 5.78 -17.04
C VAL A 409 13.77 7.16 -17.27
N LEU A 410 14.28 7.47 -18.46
CA LEU A 410 14.84 8.79 -18.79
C LEU A 410 13.81 9.92 -18.66
N ALA A 411 12.57 9.69 -19.12
CA ALA A 411 11.48 10.64 -19.00
C ALA A 411 11.12 10.90 -17.53
N GLN A 412 10.84 9.82 -16.77
CA GLN A 412 10.51 9.92 -15.34
C GLN A 412 11.63 10.52 -14.52
N MET A 413 12.89 10.16 -14.81
CA MET A 413 14.09 10.68 -14.14
C MET A 413 14.17 12.19 -14.23
N ARG A 414 13.96 12.76 -15.43
CA ARG A 414 14.03 14.21 -15.63
C ARG A 414 13.07 14.95 -14.70
N ASP A 415 11.82 14.53 -14.69
CA ASP A 415 10.75 15.21 -13.95
C ASP A 415 10.89 14.99 -12.43
N ARG A 416 11.17 13.75 -12.00
CA ARG A 416 11.30 13.40 -10.58
C ARG A 416 12.55 14.01 -9.94
N VAL A 417 13.69 13.96 -10.61
CA VAL A 417 14.93 14.56 -10.08
C VAL A 417 14.79 16.07 -9.94
N ALA A 418 14.22 16.76 -10.94
CA ALA A 418 13.98 18.19 -10.87
C ALA A 418 13.08 18.57 -9.67
N ARG A 419 12.02 17.78 -9.43
CA ARG A 419 11.15 17.95 -8.25
C ARG A 419 11.90 17.73 -6.95
N LEU A 420 12.67 16.65 -6.83
CA LEU A 420 13.41 16.30 -5.61
C LEU A 420 14.49 17.34 -5.27
N GLU A 421 15.23 17.84 -6.26
CA GLU A 421 16.21 18.92 -6.07
C GLU A 421 15.55 20.20 -5.60
N ALA A 422 14.42 20.57 -6.21
CA ALA A 422 13.67 21.75 -5.82
C ALA A 422 13.09 21.63 -4.40
N LEU A 423 12.57 20.47 -4.02
CA LEU A 423 12.12 20.20 -2.65
C LEU A 423 13.28 20.27 -1.64
N ALA A 424 14.42 19.67 -1.97
CA ALA A 424 15.60 19.70 -1.11
C ALA A 424 16.17 21.11 -0.95
N ALA A 425 16.10 21.95 -1.99
CA ALA A 425 16.50 23.36 -1.92
C ALA A 425 15.52 24.19 -1.08
N GLU A 426 14.22 23.93 -1.21
CA GLU A 426 13.18 24.60 -0.43
C GLU A 426 13.27 24.24 1.05
N PHE A 427 13.54 22.96 1.37
CA PHE A 427 13.68 22.51 2.76
C PHE A 427 14.84 23.20 3.48
N THR A 428 15.97 23.45 2.82
CA THR A 428 17.07 24.22 3.42
C THR A 428 16.64 25.63 3.83
N LYS A 429 15.73 26.27 3.07
CA LYS A 429 15.16 27.57 3.46
C LYS A 429 14.20 27.45 4.64
N VAL A 430 13.44 26.36 4.69
CA VAL A 430 12.52 26.04 5.79
C VAL A 430 13.29 25.86 7.09
N GLU A 431 14.41 25.13 7.09
CA GLU A 431 15.28 24.97 8.27
C GLU A 431 15.75 26.32 8.80
N SER A 432 16.32 27.15 7.92
CA SER A 432 16.75 28.51 8.29
C SER A 432 15.60 29.38 8.82
N SER A 433 14.41 29.25 8.23
CA SER A 433 13.21 29.98 8.64
C SER A 433 12.68 29.48 9.99
N LEU A 434 12.71 28.17 10.25
CA LEU A 434 12.34 27.58 11.54
C LEU A 434 13.25 28.08 12.66
N ASP A 435 14.57 28.16 12.42
CA ASP A 435 15.51 28.72 13.39
C ASP A 435 15.23 30.20 13.65
N LYS A 436 14.94 30.98 12.61
CA LYS A 436 14.57 32.39 12.74
C LYS A 436 13.28 32.57 13.56
N LEU A 437 12.28 31.72 13.37
CA LEU A 437 11.01 31.80 14.11
C LEU A 437 11.15 31.49 15.61
N LYS A 438 12.23 30.83 16.05
CA LYS A 438 12.50 30.63 17.48
C LYS A 438 12.76 31.95 18.21
N THR A 439 13.36 32.92 17.54
CA THR A 439 13.69 34.24 18.11
C THR A 439 12.81 35.38 17.59
N ALA A 440 12.21 35.22 16.41
CA ALA A 440 11.28 36.17 15.81
C ALA A 440 10.01 35.47 15.30
N PRO A 441 9.07 35.08 16.19
CA PRO A 441 7.89 34.28 15.83
C PRO A 441 6.93 34.95 14.84
N GLU A 442 6.95 36.29 14.76
CA GLU A 442 6.08 37.08 13.88
C GLU A 442 6.78 37.50 12.57
N ASP A 443 7.97 36.96 12.28
CA ASP A 443 8.68 37.29 11.04
C ASP A 443 7.88 36.84 9.80
N PRO A 444 7.49 37.76 8.90
CA PRO A 444 6.54 37.45 7.84
C PRO A 444 7.15 36.56 6.75
N ASP A 445 8.44 36.69 6.45
CA ASP A 445 9.10 35.87 5.42
C ASP A 445 9.33 34.43 5.91
N ALA A 446 9.75 34.27 7.16
CA ALA A 446 9.91 32.95 7.75
C ALA A 446 8.57 32.22 7.91
N ASN A 447 7.51 32.93 8.34
CA ASN A 447 6.16 32.39 8.42
C ASN A 447 5.61 32.00 7.03
N ALA A 448 5.84 32.81 5.99
CA ALA A 448 5.47 32.45 4.62
C ALA A 448 6.20 31.19 4.15
N THR A 449 7.50 31.09 4.39
CA THR A 449 8.32 29.95 3.94
C THR A 449 7.89 28.65 4.63
N VAL A 450 7.84 28.64 5.96
CA VAL A 450 7.45 27.45 6.72
C VAL A 450 5.97 27.10 6.50
N GLY A 451 5.09 28.11 6.44
CA GLY A 451 3.67 27.93 6.18
C GLY A 451 3.38 27.29 4.82
N LYS A 452 4.08 27.74 3.76
CA LYS A 452 3.97 27.14 2.42
C LYS A 452 4.39 25.69 2.44
N TYR A 453 5.53 25.39 3.07
CA TYR A 453 6.03 24.03 3.17
C TYR A 453 5.06 23.12 3.95
N LYS A 454 4.59 23.54 5.13
CA LYS A 454 3.64 22.77 5.94
C LYS A 454 2.31 22.55 5.21
N CYS A 455 1.69 23.59 4.66
CA CYS A 455 0.43 23.44 3.93
C CYS A 455 0.60 22.64 2.63
N LEU A 456 1.42 23.17 1.74
CA LEU A 456 1.32 22.85 0.32
C LEU A 456 2.27 21.71 -0.10
N VAL A 457 3.29 21.44 0.70
CA VAL A 457 4.22 20.32 0.47
C VAL A 457 3.90 19.16 1.41
N ARG A 458 3.67 19.42 2.69
CA ARG A 458 3.38 18.38 3.70
C ARG A 458 1.90 18.02 3.83
N GLY A 459 0.99 18.87 3.35
CA GLY A 459 -0.44 18.69 3.54
C GLY A 459 -0.94 19.00 4.96
N ASP A 460 -0.10 19.59 5.80
CA ASP A 460 -0.40 20.00 7.17
C ASP A 460 -0.93 21.45 7.17
N PHE A 461 -2.19 21.57 6.76
CA PHE A 461 -2.88 22.86 6.69
C PHE A 461 -3.18 23.44 8.08
N ASP A 462 -3.37 22.60 9.10
CA ASP A 462 -3.67 23.07 10.46
C ASP A 462 -2.48 23.83 11.07
N ALA A 463 -1.26 23.31 10.91
CA ALA A 463 -0.06 24.02 11.37
C ALA A 463 0.38 25.12 10.38
N GLY A 464 0.14 24.93 9.08
CA GLY A 464 0.66 25.84 8.06
C GLY A 464 -0.21 27.07 7.80
N LEU A 465 -1.54 26.99 7.89
CA LEU A 465 -2.44 28.11 7.57
C LEU A 465 -2.24 29.31 8.52
N PRO A 466 -2.10 29.13 9.85
CA PRO A 466 -1.79 30.24 10.76
C PRO A 466 -0.49 30.96 10.38
N MET A 467 0.52 30.21 9.93
CA MET A 467 1.80 30.77 9.49
C MET A 467 1.64 31.53 8.17
N LEU A 468 0.94 30.95 7.18
CA LEU A 468 0.64 31.65 5.92
C LEU A 468 -0.13 32.95 6.14
N ALA A 469 -1.07 32.99 7.09
CA ALA A 469 -1.83 34.19 7.44
C ALA A 469 -0.96 35.29 8.09
N LYS A 470 0.18 34.92 8.67
CA LYS A 470 1.23 35.86 9.15
C LYS A 470 2.28 36.16 8.08
N GLY A 471 2.26 35.43 6.97
CA GLY A 471 3.28 35.47 5.93
C GLY A 471 3.36 36.78 5.16
N SER A 472 4.47 36.97 4.43
CA SER A 472 4.69 38.09 3.51
C SER A 472 4.05 37.90 2.12
N ASP A 473 3.65 36.68 1.75
CA ASP A 473 3.00 36.40 0.47
C ASP A 473 1.54 36.87 0.47
N GLY A 474 1.28 38.07 -0.06
CA GLY A 474 -0.04 38.71 -0.01
C GLY A 474 -1.21 37.83 -0.48
N PRO A 475 -1.14 37.22 -1.68
CA PRO A 475 -2.18 36.30 -2.16
C PRO A 475 -2.38 35.08 -1.23
N LEU A 476 -1.32 34.37 -0.84
CA LEU A 476 -1.46 33.20 0.04
C LEU A 476 -1.90 33.57 1.44
N LYS A 477 -1.47 34.73 1.95
CA LYS A 477 -1.92 35.29 3.22
C LYS A 477 -3.43 35.52 3.21
N ALA A 478 -3.96 36.13 2.14
CA ALA A 478 -5.38 36.40 2.01
C ALA A 478 -6.20 35.10 1.95
N ILE A 479 -5.77 34.14 1.11
CA ILE A 479 -6.43 32.84 0.99
C ILE A 479 -6.37 32.07 2.33
N ALA A 480 -5.21 32.04 2.99
CA ALA A 480 -5.05 31.35 4.27
C ALA A 480 -5.89 31.99 5.38
N ALA A 481 -5.97 33.32 5.43
CA ALA A 481 -6.84 34.03 6.37
C ALA A 481 -8.33 33.78 6.10
N ALA A 482 -8.74 33.65 4.84
CA ALA A 482 -10.11 33.24 4.48
C ALA A 482 -10.39 31.77 4.84
N ASP A 483 -9.41 30.90 4.63
CA ASP A 483 -9.49 29.47 4.95
C ASP A 483 -9.63 29.22 6.46
N LEU A 484 -8.82 29.91 7.28
CA LEU A 484 -8.90 29.87 8.74
C LEU A 484 -10.25 30.32 9.30
N LYS A 485 -11.00 31.17 8.60
CA LYS A 485 -12.35 31.56 9.00
C LYS A 485 -13.36 30.43 8.84
N ASN A 486 -13.01 29.37 8.11
CA ASN A 486 -13.81 28.18 7.87
C ASN A 486 -15.25 28.51 7.40
N PRO A 487 -15.43 29.09 6.20
CA PRO A 487 -16.71 29.59 5.74
C PRO A 487 -17.82 28.52 5.75
N ALA A 488 -19.01 28.90 6.18
CA ALA A 488 -20.14 27.99 6.39
C ALA A 488 -21.01 27.79 5.13
N THR A 489 -21.11 28.79 4.25
CA THR A 489 -21.99 28.72 3.06
C THR A 489 -21.32 27.96 1.92
N PRO A 490 -22.08 27.16 1.14
CA PRO A 490 -21.51 26.41 0.03
C PRO A 490 -20.92 27.33 -1.06
N GLU A 491 -21.46 28.54 -1.24
CA GLU A 491 -20.93 29.53 -2.18
C GLU A 491 -19.54 30.00 -1.77
N ALA A 492 -19.34 30.31 -0.48
CA ALA A 492 -18.06 30.78 0.04
C ALA A 492 -17.03 29.65 0.11
N GLN A 493 -17.45 28.43 0.44
CA GLN A 493 -16.59 27.24 0.38
C GLN A 493 -16.13 26.97 -1.05
N ARG A 494 -17.04 27.01 -2.03
CA ARG A 494 -16.70 26.86 -3.44
C ARG A 494 -15.74 27.96 -3.90
N GLU A 495 -15.95 29.21 -3.51
CA GLU A 495 -15.06 30.32 -3.86
C GLU A 495 -13.66 30.15 -3.31
N LEU A 496 -13.56 29.70 -2.06
CA LEU A 496 -12.28 29.38 -1.45
C LEU A 496 -11.60 28.20 -2.14
N GLY A 497 -12.39 27.22 -2.59
CA GLY A 497 -11.94 26.15 -3.48
C GLY A 497 -11.35 26.69 -4.78
N ASP A 498 -12.02 27.63 -5.45
CA ASP A 498 -11.54 28.29 -6.67
C ASP A 498 -10.23 29.05 -6.43
N GLN A 499 -10.13 29.79 -5.32
CA GLN A 499 -8.91 30.52 -4.97
C GLN A 499 -7.72 29.58 -4.77
N TRP A 500 -7.90 28.47 -4.05
CA TRP A 500 -6.86 27.45 -3.90
C TRP A 500 -6.52 26.76 -5.22
N TRP A 501 -7.53 26.52 -6.06
CA TRP A 501 -7.34 25.90 -7.38
C TRP A 501 -6.47 26.79 -8.27
N ASP A 502 -6.77 28.08 -8.33
CA ASP A 502 -6.02 29.05 -9.13
C ASP A 502 -4.62 29.29 -8.56
N MET A 503 -4.46 29.21 -7.23
CA MET A 503 -3.16 29.30 -6.58
C MET A 503 -2.21 28.18 -7.00
N ALA A 504 -2.73 27.02 -7.40
CA ALA A 504 -1.89 25.91 -7.87
C ALA A 504 -1.02 26.29 -9.07
N ALA A 505 -1.51 27.14 -9.98
CA ALA A 505 -0.74 27.61 -11.13
C ALA A 505 0.43 28.53 -10.73
N LYS A 506 0.34 29.19 -9.57
CA LYS A 506 1.37 30.09 -9.03
C LYS A 506 2.37 29.37 -8.12
N GLN A 507 2.10 28.12 -7.77
CA GLN A 507 2.91 27.32 -6.84
C GLN A 507 3.34 26.01 -7.51
N PRO A 508 4.19 26.01 -8.55
CA PRO A 508 4.46 24.81 -9.36
C PRO A 508 5.01 23.62 -8.55
N LEU A 509 5.83 23.86 -7.52
CA LEU A 509 6.36 22.80 -6.63
C LEU A 509 5.33 22.27 -5.63
N ALA A 510 4.27 23.03 -5.38
CA ALA A 510 3.28 22.77 -4.35
C ALA A 510 1.84 22.78 -4.90
N ALA A 511 1.71 22.64 -6.23
CA ALA A 511 0.45 22.73 -6.95
C ALA A 511 -0.51 21.62 -6.52
N ASP A 512 0.05 20.44 -6.20
CA ASP A 512 -0.67 19.30 -5.67
C ASP A 512 -1.33 19.64 -4.32
N GLY A 513 -0.61 20.30 -3.41
CA GLY A 513 -1.16 20.73 -2.11
C GLY A 513 -2.27 21.78 -2.27
N CYS A 514 -2.07 22.77 -3.15
CA CYS A 514 -3.10 23.75 -3.50
C CYS A 514 -4.37 23.06 -4.04
N LYS A 515 -4.21 22.14 -4.99
CA LYS A 515 -5.32 21.36 -5.59
C LYS A 515 -6.00 20.44 -4.57
N ALA A 516 -5.25 19.84 -3.66
CA ALA A 516 -5.80 19.03 -2.58
C ALA A 516 -6.67 19.88 -1.64
N ARG A 517 -6.21 21.09 -1.26
CA ARG A 517 -7.02 22.01 -0.44
C ARG A 517 -8.24 22.55 -1.18
N ALA A 518 -8.10 22.83 -2.48
CA ALA A 518 -9.23 23.17 -3.33
C ALA A 518 -10.28 22.04 -3.34
N GLY A 519 -9.82 20.79 -3.52
CA GLY A 519 -10.64 19.60 -3.45
C GLY A 519 -11.39 19.45 -2.13
N PHE A 520 -10.74 19.79 -1.00
CA PHE A 520 -11.37 19.75 0.33
C PHE A 520 -12.58 20.67 0.39
N TRP A 521 -12.40 21.92 -0.05
CA TRP A 521 -13.46 22.92 -0.06
C TRP A 521 -14.57 22.60 -1.06
N TYR A 522 -14.21 22.11 -2.24
CA TYR A 522 -15.16 21.63 -3.23
C TYR A 522 -16.00 20.46 -2.72
N ALA A 523 -15.38 19.46 -2.11
CA ALA A 523 -16.08 18.32 -1.53
C ALA A 523 -17.04 18.75 -0.41
N LYS A 524 -16.66 19.75 0.39
CA LYS A 524 -17.50 20.32 1.45
C LYS A 524 -18.71 21.07 0.89
N ALA A 525 -18.53 21.81 -0.20
CA ALA A 525 -19.58 22.60 -0.84
C ALA A 525 -20.55 21.74 -1.68
N GLN A 526 -20.03 20.74 -2.39
CA GLN A 526 -20.71 20.00 -3.45
C GLN A 526 -22.11 19.46 -3.09
N PRO A 527 -22.36 18.90 -1.89
CA PRO A 527 -23.67 18.34 -1.55
C PRO A 527 -24.81 19.37 -1.53
N GLN A 528 -24.47 20.64 -1.32
CA GLN A 528 -25.43 21.74 -1.17
C GLN A 528 -25.54 22.62 -2.42
N LEU A 529 -24.66 22.41 -3.42
CA LEU A 529 -24.68 23.15 -4.68
C LEU A 529 -25.70 22.54 -5.65
N THR A 530 -26.26 23.36 -6.53
CA THR A 530 -27.21 22.93 -7.56
C THR A 530 -26.86 23.50 -8.94
N GLY A 531 -27.49 22.95 -10.00
CA GLY A 531 -27.35 23.46 -11.36
C GLY A 531 -25.92 23.44 -11.91
N LEU A 532 -25.58 24.45 -12.73
CA LEU A 532 -24.28 24.55 -13.40
C LEU A 532 -23.10 24.67 -12.44
N VAL A 533 -23.29 25.28 -11.27
CA VAL A 533 -22.23 25.43 -10.25
C VAL A 533 -21.84 24.07 -9.67
N LYS A 534 -22.83 23.20 -9.40
CA LYS A 534 -22.57 21.81 -8.99
C LYS A 534 -21.82 21.05 -10.09
N THR A 535 -22.26 21.16 -11.34
CA THR A 535 -21.60 20.50 -12.49
C THR A 535 -20.13 20.92 -12.62
N MET A 536 -19.83 22.21 -12.46
CA MET A 536 -18.46 22.72 -12.47
C MET A 536 -17.62 22.10 -11.33
N VAL A 537 -18.15 22.07 -10.11
CA VAL A 537 -17.45 21.47 -8.95
C VAL A 537 -17.23 19.97 -9.13
N ASP A 538 -18.23 19.25 -9.64
CA ASP A 538 -18.12 17.83 -9.98
C ASP A 538 -17.00 17.60 -11.02
N GLN A 539 -16.89 18.46 -12.04
CA GLN A 539 -15.79 18.41 -13.01
C GLN A 539 -14.42 18.70 -12.38
N ARG A 540 -14.33 19.67 -11.47
CA ARG A 540 -13.07 19.98 -10.74
C ARG A 540 -12.62 18.83 -9.86
N LEU A 541 -13.54 18.24 -9.11
CA LEU A 541 -13.27 17.03 -8.32
C LEU A 541 -12.86 15.89 -9.25
N ALA A 542 -13.54 15.71 -10.39
CA ALA A 542 -13.19 14.70 -11.39
C ALA A 542 -11.79 14.91 -12.03
N GLN A 543 -11.27 16.14 -12.05
CA GLN A 543 -9.93 16.46 -12.54
C GLN A 543 -8.82 16.17 -11.51
N LEU A 544 -9.15 16.01 -10.22
CA LEU A 544 -8.16 15.64 -9.21
C LEU A 544 -7.77 14.16 -9.35
N PRO A 545 -6.46 13.81 -9.30
CA PRO A 545 -5.99 12.44 -9.13
C PRO A 545 -6.62 11.78 -7.90
N SER A 546 -6.86 10.47 -7.94
CA SER A 546 -7.43 9.69 -6.84
C SER A 546 -6.69 9.88 -5.52
N THR A 547 -5.35 10.01 -5.57
CA THR A 547 -4.49 10.29 -4.43
C THR A 547 -4.76 11.65 -3.78
N LEU A 548 -4.99 12.70 -4.58
CA LEU A 548 -5.31 14.04 -4.07
C LEU A 548 -6.74 14.14 -3.54
N ARG A 549 -7.70 13.40 -4.12
CA ARG A 549 -9.08 13.28 -3.57
C ARG A 549 -9.11 12.62 -2.19
N LEU A 550 -8.20 11.68 -1.94
CA LEU A 550 -8.03 11.06 -0.63
C LEU A 550 -7.31 11.99 0.37
N GLN A 551 -6.38 12.83 -0.11
CA GLN A 551 -5.72 13.85 0.72
C GLN A 551 -6.64 15.03 1.07
N SER A 552 -7.61 15.36 0.21
CA SER A 552 -8.60 16.41 0.50
C SER A 552 -9.58 16.04 1.62
N ARG A 553 -9.53 14.84 2.19
CA ARG A 553 -10.46 14.38 3.23
C ARG A 553 -9.92 14.52 4.66
N THR A 554 -8.80 15.19 4.90
CA THR A 554 -8.04 15.13 6.17
C THR A 554 -8.84 15.40 7.45
N THR A 555 -9.52 16.54 7.57
CA THR A 555 -10.23 16.92 8.80
C THR A 555 -11.50 17.74 8.50
N PHE A 556 -12.55 17.59 9.29
CA PHE A 556 -13.80 18.36 9.17
C PHE A 556 -14.37 18.67 10.56
N THR A 557 -14.85 19.90 10.79
CA THR A 557 -15.53 20.28 12.04
C THR A 557 -17.03 20.35 11.83
N ASN A 558 -17.80 19.66 12.67
CA ASN A 558 -19.26 19.54 12.54
C ASN A 558 -20.04 20.66 13.27
N SER A 559 -21.37 20.57 13.28
CA SER A 559 -22.26 21.64 13.79
C SER A 559 -22.16 21.88 15.30
N ILE A 560 -21.52 20.97 16.04
CA ILE A 560 -21.30 21.08 17.49
C ILE A 560 -19.84 21.45 17.83
N GLY A 561 -19.04 21.81 16.83
CA GLY A 561 -17.63 22.17 17.02
C GLY A 561 -16.70 20.97 17.23
N ALA A 562 -17.17 19.73 17.02
CA ALA A 562 -16.31 18.55 17.10
C ALA A 562 -15.46 18.45 15.83
N ARG A 563 -14.13 18.39 16.00
CA ARG A 563 -13.18 18.14 14.90
C ARG A 563 -13.13 16.64 14.64
N LEU A 564 -13.35 16.21 13.41
CA LEU A 564 -13.23 14.82 12.97
C LEU A 564 -12.06 14.66 12.00
N VAL A 565 -11.34 13.54 12.13
CA VAL A 565 -10.18 13.14 11.33
C VAL A 565 -10.60 11.98 10.44
N TYR A 566 -10.26 12.03 9.15
CA TYR A 566 -10.51 10.90 8.25
C TYR A 566 -9.47 9.80 8.44
N VAL A 567 -9.94 8.65 8.89
CA VAL A 567 -9.21 7.39 8.99
C VAL A 567 -9.37 6.66 7.66
N LYS A 568 -8.23 6.40 7.00
CA LYS A 568 -8.21 5.74 5.67
C LYS A 568 -8.52 4.25 5.79
N PRO A 569 -9.11 3.61 4.78
CA PRO A 569 -9.19 2.16 4.74
C PRO A 569 -7.80 1.52 4.79
N GLY A 570 -7.71 0.33 5.35
CA GLY A 570 -6.46 -0.41 5.42
C GLY A 570 -6.57 -1.68 6.27
N THR A 571 -5.47 -2.42 6.30
CA THR A 571 -5.36 -3.67 7.06
C THR A 571 -4.34 -3.49 8.19
N PHE A 572 -4.65 -4.03 9.37
CA PHE A 572 -3.76 -3.99 10.53
C PHE A 572 -3.87 -5.26 11.39
N ALA A 573 -2.88 -5.48 12.25
CA ALA A 573 -2.91 -6.53 13.26
C ALA A 573 -3.63 -6.01 14.52
N MET A 574 -4.84 -6.48 14.75
CA MET A 574 -5.64 -6.17 15.94
C MET A 574 -5.33 -7.15 17.07
N GLY A 575 -5.28 -6.67 18.31
CA GLY A 575 -4.82 -7.43 19.48
C GLY A 575 -3.31 -7.37 19.68
N SER A 576 -2.78 -8.14 20.62
CA SER A 576 -1.38 -8.10 21.02
C SER A 576 -0.68 -9.44 20.77
N ALA A 577 0.53 -9.38 20.21
CA ALA A 577 1.35 -10.58 20.02
C ALA A 577 1.61 -11.27 21.37
N GLN A 578 1.75 -12.60 21.35
CA GLN A 578 1.98 -13.37 22.59
C GLN A 578 3.24 -12.94 23.36
N THR A 579 4.21 -12.32 22.67
CA THR A 579 5.47 -11.82 23.21
C THR A 579 5.34 -10.50 23.98
N VAL A 580 4.20 -9.80 23.89
CA VAL A 580 4.02 -8.49 24.55
C VAL A 580 3.83 -8.67 26.06
N ALA A 581 4.75 -8.08 26.84
CA ALA A 581 4.68 -8.11 28.29
C ALA A 581 3.41 -7.40 28.83
N GLY A 582 2.68 -8.09 29.70
CA GLY A 582 1.45 -7.57 30.32
C GLY A 582 0.20 -7.62 29.43
N ARG A 583 0.22 -8.39 28.34
CA ARG A 583 -0.97 -8.63 27.52
C ARG A 583 -2.10 -9.31 28.30
N GLY A 584 -3.32 -8.95 27.96
CA GLY A 584 -4.55 -9.66 28.34
C GLY A 584 -4.67 -10.99 27.62
N ALA A 585 -5.36 -11.95 28.25
CA ALA A 585 -5.63 -13.25 27.65
C ALA A 585 -6.55 -13.15 26.42
N ASP A 586 -7.41 -12.13 26.41
CA ASP A 586 -8.43 -11.82 25.42
C ASP A 586 -7.94 -10.89 24.29
N GLU A 587 -6.64 -10.60 24.23
CA GLU A 587 -6.01 -9.74 23.23
C GLU A 587 -5.36 -10.57 22.11
N PHE A 588 -6.07 -11.56 21.56
CA PHE A 588 -5.51 -12.43 20.52
C PHE A 588 -5.17 -11.63 19.24
N GLN A 589 -3.94 -11.75 18.75
CA GLN A 589 -3.54 -11.02 17.55
C GLN A 589 -4.09 -11.67 16.27
N HIS A 590 -4.82 -10.91 15.46
CA HIS A 590 -5.37 -11.35 14.19
C HIS A 590 -5.42 -10.20 13.18
N GLU A 591 -5.53 -10.53 11.89
CA GLU A 591 -5.57 -9.52 10.83
C GLU A 591 -7.00 -8.98 10.65
N VAL A 592 -7.12 -7.65 10.61
CA VAL A 592 -8.39 -6.96 10.38
C VAL A 592 -8.24 -5.97 9.23
N THR A 593 -9.15 -6.04 8.27
CA THR A 593 -9.28 -5.04 7.20
C THR A 593 -10.45 -4.11 7.47
N ILE A 594 -10.17 -2.82 7.56
CA ILE A 594 -11.14 -1.74 7.45
C ILE A 594 -11.32 -1.42 5.97
N SER A 595 -12.46 -1.79 5.36
CA SER A 595 -12.66 -1.73 3.92
C SER A 595 -13.04 -0.33 3.42
N GLN A 596 -13.66 0.49 4.27
CA GLN A 596 -14.07 1.85 3.97
C GLN A 596 -13.49 2.84 4.97
N GLY A 597 -13.09 4.02 4.49
CA GLY A 597 -12.64 5.09 5.37
C GLY A 597 -13.80 5.71 6.12
N TYR A 598 -13.52 6.25 7.30
CA TYR A 598 -14.50 6.88 8.18
C TYR A 598 -13.90 8.11 8.85
N TYR A 599 -14.73 9.04 9.27
CA TYR A 599 -14.31 10.16 10.09
C TYR A 599 -14.44 9.80 11.57
N MET A 600 -13.40 10.01 12.37
CA MET A 600 -13.43 9.80 13.82
C MET A 600 -13.21 11.11 14.56
N GLY A 601 -13.93 11.31 15.66
CA GLY A 601 -13.71 12.44 16.57
C GLY A 601 -12.25 12.51 17.00
N ALA A 602 -11.63 13.66 16.78
CA ALA A 602 -10.24 13.91 17.13
C ALA A 602 -9.97 13.74 18.63
N THR A 603 -10.98 14.00 19.46
CA THR A 603 -10.98 13.88 20.91
C THR A 603 -12.20 13.09 21.35
N GLU A 604 -12.32 12.78 22.64
CA GLU A 604 -13.61 12.37 23.21
C GLU A 604 -14.65 13.50 23.08
N VAL A 605 -15.93 13.14 23.16
CA VAL A 605 -17.04 14.11 23.18
C VAL A 605 -16.94 14.97 24.44
N THR A 606 -16.94 16.29 24.29
CA THR A 606 -16.84 17.19 25.45
C THR A 606 -18.18 17.42 26.14
N GLN A 607 -18.16 17.91 27.38
CA GLN A 607 -19.38 18.29 28.10
C GLN A 607 -20.18 19.38 27.38
N ALA A 608 -19.51 20.37 26.77
CA ALA A 608 -20.19 21.38 25.95
C ALA A 608 -20.88 20.77 24.72
N GLN A 609 -20.20 19.86 24.01
CA GLN A 609 -20.75 19.13 22.87
C GLN A 609 -21.94 18.27 23.30
N TRP A 610 -21.83 17.57 24.43
CA TRP A 610 -22.90 16.81 25.06
C TRP A 610 -24.14 17.67 25.28
N ARG A 611 -24.00 18.80 26.00
CA ARG A 611 -25.12 19.72 26.26
C ARG A 611 -25.76 20.24 24.98
N ALA A 612 -24.97 20.53 23.95
CA ALA A 612 -25.46 21.03 22.66
C ALA A 612 -26.35 20.03 21.88
N VAL A 613 -26.26 18.73 22.20
CA VAL A 613 -27.06 17.66 21.55
C VAL A 613 -28.12 17.10 22.49
N MET A 614 -27.76 16.87 23.75
CA MET A 614 -28.56 16.12 24.72
C MET A 614 -29.34 17.02 25.67
N GLY A 615 -28.91 18.28 25.87
CA GLY A 615 -29.54 19.24 26.79
C GLY A 615 -29.44 18.88 28.27
N THR A 616 -28.55 17.95 28.64
CA THR A 616 -28.35 17.45 30.01
C THR A 616 -26.88 17.56 30.40
N GLU A 617 -26.56 17.42 31.69
CA GLU A 617 -25.18 17.47 32.19
C GLU A 617 -24.95 16.31 33.19
N PRO A 618 -24.47 15.14 32.73
CA PRO A 618 -24.26 13.97 33.58
C PRO A 618 -22.94 14.04 34.37
N SER A 619 -21.95 14.79 33.87
CA SER A 619 -20.64 14.87 34.48
C SER A 619 -20.67 15.57 35.84
N ARG A 620 -19.96 14.99 36.80
CA ARG A 620 -19.88 15.56 38.17
C ARG A 620 -18.96 16.78 38.21
N LEU A 621 -17.81 16.70 37.53
CA LEU A 621 -16.88 17.81 37.37
C LEU A 621 -17.30 18.61 36.13
N LYS A 622 -17.89 19.79 36.33
CA LYS A 622 -18.44 20.60 35.25
C LYS A 622 -17.37 21.49 34.64
N GLN A 623 -16.90 21.13 33.45
CA GLN A 623 -15.92 21.86 32.65
C GLN A 623 -16.21 21.63 31.16
N ASP A 624 -16.41 22.70 30.40
CA ASP A 624 -16.94 22.65 29.04
C ASP A 624 -16.06 21.88 28.04
N ASP A 625 -14.75 21.96 28.22
CA ASP A 625 -13.71 21.38 27.37
C ASP A 625 -13.12 20.08 27.94
N PHE A 626 -13.77 19.51 28.95
CA PHE A 626 -13.45 18.19 29.48
C PHE A 626 -14.33 17.14 28.78
N PRO A 627 -13.90 15.87 28.73
CA PRO A 627 -14.73 14.81 28.19
C PRO A 627 -16.01 14.68 29.02
N VAL A 628 -17.12 14.37 28.36
CA VAL A 628 -18.31 13.90 29.06
C VAL A 628 -18.04 12.51 29.64
N ASP A 629 -18.41 12.33 30.89
CA ASP A 629 -18.26 11.08 31.62
C ASP A 629 -19.56 10.71 32.36
N ALA A 630 -19.57 9.56 33.04
CA ALA A 630 -20.78 9.04 33.72
C ALA A 630 -21.98 8.85 32.76
N VAL A 631 -21.69 8.53 31.50
CA VAL A 631 -22.68 8.20 30.47
C VAL A 631 -22.70 6.70 30.21
N SER A 632 -23.89 6.15 30.00
CA SER A 632 -24.06 4.75 29.60
C SER A 632 -23.83 4.59 28.10
N TRP A 633 -23.66 3.35 27.65
CA TRP A 633 -23.59 3.04 26.22
C TRP A 633 -24.85 3.52 25.48
N HIS A 634 -26.02 3.36 26.11
CA HIS A 634 -27.29 3.81 25.55
C HIS A 634 -27.36 5.33 25.39
N ASP A 635 -26.82 6.08 26.36
CA ASP A 635 -26.79 7.54 26.28
C ASP A 635 -25.85 8.01 25.16
N ALA A 636 -24.69 7.36 25.00
CA ALA A 636 -23.74 7.65 23.93
C ALA A 636 -24.30 7.30 22.53
N ALA A 637 -24.99 6.17 22.41
CA ALA A 637 -25.70 5.80 21.18
C ALA A 637 -26.83 6.79 20.84
N GLU A 638 -27.59 7.23 21.85
CA GLU A 638 -28.64 8.25 21.70
C GLU A 638 -28.08 9.61 21.28
N PHE A 639 -26.94 10.03 21.83
CA PHE A 639 -26.22 11.22 21.38
C PHE A 639 -25.91 11.14 19.88
N CYS A 640 -25.34 10.01 19.43
CA CYS A 640 -25.01 9.79 18.03
C CYS A 640 -26.26 9.83 17.13
N ARG A 641 -27.36 9.22 17.59
CA ARG A 641 -28.66 9.24 16.89
C ARG A 641 -29.20 10.66 16.72
N ARG A 642 -29.20 11.46 17.79
CA ARG A 642 -29.66 12.86 17.74
C ARG A 642 -28.78 13.74 16.86
N LEU A 643 -27.46 13.57 16.94
CA LEU A 643 -26.53 14.28 16.08
C LEU A 643 -26.73 13.90 14.60
N SER A 644 -26.99 12.62 14.32
CA SER A 644 -27.32 12.14 12.98
C SER A 644 -28.56 12.82 12.42
N GLN A 645 -29.63 12.90 13.22
CA GLN A 645 -30.87 13.57 12.84
C GLN A 645 -30.67 15.07 12.62
N LYS A 646 -29.87 15.71 13.47
CA LYS A 646 -29.57 17.15 13.38
C LYS A 646 -28.81 17.51 12.11
N GLU A 647 -27.87 16.66 11.68
CA GLU A 647 -26.98 16.97 10.55
C GLU A 647 -27.33 16.27 9.24
N GLY A 648 -28.26 15.30 9.24
CA GLY A 648 -28.56 14.48 8.06
C GLY A 648 -27.38 13.59 7.64
N LYS A 649 -26.50 13.23 8.59
CA LYS A 649 -25.32 12.37 8.39
C LYS A 649 -25.40 11.17 9.33
N THR A 650 -24.65 10.11 9.03
CA THR A 650 -24.63 8.91 9.88
C THR A 650 -23.53 9.03 10.93
N TYR A 651 -23.90 9.38 12.15
CA TYR A 651 -23.03 9.34 13.34
C TYR A 651 -23.31 8.10 14.19
N ARG A 652 -22.24 7.46 14.68
CA ARG A 652 -22.31 6.26 15.53
C ARG A 652 -21.10 6.17 16.47
N LEU A 653 -21.16 5.21 17.39
CA LEU A 653 -19.96 4.77 18.11
C LEU A 653 -19.00 4.04 17.13
N PRO A 654 -17.68 4.10 17.37
CA PRO A 654 -16.73 3.29 16.62
C PRO A 654 -16.97 1.80 16.89
N THR A 655 -16.67 0.95 15.90
CA THR A 655 -16.45 -0.47 16.22
C THR A 655 -15.18 -0.62 17.05
N GLU A 656 -15.05 -1.73 17.75
CA GLU A 656 -13.82 -2.03 18.50
C GLU A 656 -12.60 -2.04 17.57
N ALA A 657 -12.76 -2.61 16.37
CA ALA A 657 -11.72 -2.65 15.35
C ALA A 657 -11.35 -1.27 14.82
N GLU A 658 -12.33 -0.43 14.53
CA GLU A 658 -12.09 0.96 14.12
C GLU A 658 -11.38 1.76 15.22
N TRP A 659 -11.76 1.55 16.48
CA TRP A 659 -11.12 2.23 17.60
C TRP A 659 -9.64 1.82 17.71
N GLU A 660 -9.33 0.52 17.71
CA GLU A 660 -7.94 0.06 17.82
C GLU A 660 -7.10 0.44 16.61
N TYR A 661 -7.66 0.35 15.41
CA TYR A 661 -7.00 0.78 14.17
C TYR A 661 -6.59 2.25 14.25
N ALA A 662 -7.54 3.08 14.70
CA ALA A 662 -7.35 4.50 14.88
C ALA A 662 -6.34 4.82 16.00
N ALA A 663 -6.37 4.09 17.12
CA ALA A 663 -5.42 4.26 18.22
C ALA A 663 -3.98 4.00 17.76
N ARG A 664 -3.77 2.89 17.04
CA ARG A 664 -2.47 2.49 16.50
C ARG A 664 -1.93 3.44 15.45
N ALA A 665 -2.80 4.04 14.64
CA ALA A 665 -2.42 5.00 13.61
C ALA A 665 -1.26 4.52 12.70
N GLY A 666 -1.27 3.24 12.36
CA GLY A 666 -0.26 2.60 11.51
C GLY A 666 0.94 1.99 12.25
N THR A 667 1.03 2.08 13.57
CA THR A 667 2.06 1.39 14.36
C THR A 667 1.62 -0.02 14.80
N THR A 668 2.60 -0.87 15.12
CA THR A 668 2.35 -2.21 15.71
C THR A 668 2.67 -2.29 17.20
N THR A 669 3.26 -1.22 17.74
CA THR A 669 3.66 -1.05 19.14
C THR A 669 2.45 -0.99 20.09
N LYS A 670 2.71 -1.13 21.39
CA LYS A 670 1.72 -1.06 22.47
C LYS A 670 0.99 0.29 22.50
N TRP A 671 1.75 1.38 22.33
CA TRP A 671 1.24 2.74 22.12
C TRP A 671 1.71 3.27 20.78
N SER A 672 0.98 4.18 20.17
CA SER A 672 1.35 4.81 18.89
C SER A 672 2.65 5.63 18.93
N PHE A 673 3.16 5.93 20.13
CA PHE A 673 4.44 6.61 20.34
C PHE A 673 5.60 5.66 20.68
N GLY A 674 5.36 4.34 20.81
CA GLY A 674 6.38 3.34 21.13
C GLY A 674 5.94 2.33 22.20
N ASP A 675 6.91 1.61 22.78
CA ASP A 675 6.67 0.56 23.78
C ASP A 675 7.21 0.90 25.18
N ARG A 676 7.77 2.10 25.36
CA ARG A 676 8.37 2.52 26.63
C ARG A 676 7.29 3.03 27.59
N PRO A 677 6.99 2.32 28.70
CA PRO A 677 5.96 2.74 29.64
C PRO A 677 6.29 4.09 30.29
N GLU A 678 7.58 4.39 30.50
CA GLU A 678 8.02 5.66 31.08
C GLU A 678 7.57 6.89 30.28
N ASP A 679 7.31 6.74 28.98
CA ASP A 679 6.90 7.86 28.13
C ASP A 679 5.40 8.17 28.25
N LEU A 680 4.56 7.26 28.76
CA LEU A 680 3.10 7.39 28.72
C LEU A 680 2.58 8.68 29.37
N HIS A 681 3.21 9.17 30.46
CA HIS A 681 2.80 10.41 31.14
C HIS A 681 2.88 11.66 30.26
N ARG A 682 3.63 11.59 29.15
CA ARG A 682 3.75 12.67 28.16
C ARG A 682 2.64 12.62 27.10
N PHE A 683 1.89 11.52 27.04
CA PHE A 683 0.95 11.19 25.96
C PHE A 683 -0.44 10.77 26.43
N GLY A 684 -0.68 10.70 27.74
CA GLY A 684 -1.94 10.22 28.29
C GLY A 684 -2.10 10.55 29.77
N ASN A 685 -3.36 10.57 30.20
CA ASN A 685 -3.77 10.83 31.58
C ASN A 685 -4.19 9.52 32.27
N TYR A 686 -3.46 9.09 33.28
CA TYR A 686 -3.68 7.81 33.97
C TYR A 686 -3.33 7.91 35.47
N SER A 687 -3.53 6.83 36.23
CA SER A 687 -3.30 6.89 37.67
C SER A 687 -1.80 6.95 37.99
N ASP A 688 -1.30 8.16 38.27
CA ASP A 688 0.08 8.45 38.69
C ASP A 688 0.14 9.34 39.94
N VAL A 689 1.31 9.87 40.33
CA VAL A 689 1.50 10.64 41.58
C VAL A 689 0.62 11.88 41.70
N SER A 690 0.07 12.42 40.61
CA SER A 690 -0.86 13.54 40.64
C SER A 690 -2.22 13.16 41.22
N SER A 691 -2.58 11.86 41.16
CA SER A 691 -3.86 11.34 41.63
C SER A 691 -3.97 11.23 43.15
N THR A 692 -4.98 11.88 43.71
CA THR A 692 -5.37 11.86 45.12
C THR A 692 -6.11 10.57 45.54
N GLN A 693 -6.49 9.72 44.58
CA GLN A 693 -7.27 8.50 44.85
C GLN A 693 -6.42 7.35 45.43
N ASN A 694 -5.09 7.50 45.50
CA ASN A 694 -4.12 6.56 46.08
C ASN A 694 -4.40 5.09 45.74
N HIS A 695 -4.61 4.82 44.44
CA HIS A 695 -4.82 3.46 43.96
C HIS A 695 -3.59 2.60 44.17
N ARG A 696 -3.77 1.30 44.48
CA ARG A 696 -2.66 0.36 44.68
C ARG A 696 -1.73 0.26 43.46
N TRP A 697 -2.27 0.48 42.26
CA TRP A 697 -1.58 0.39 40.97
C TRP A 697 -1.13 1.75 40.42
N GLN A 698 -1.16 2.80 41.25
CA GLN A 698 -0.68 4.13 40.89
C GLN A 698 0.80 4.08 40.50
N ASP A 699 1.14 4.70 39.37
CA ASP A 699 2.53 4.87 38.96
C ASP A 699 3.19 5.97 39.81
N LYS A 700 4.08 5.55 40.71
CA LYS A 700 4.76 6.48 41.62
C LYS A 700 5.96 7.20 40.98
N SER A 701 6.28 6.88 39.73
CA SER A 701 7.42 7.44 38.99
C SER A 701 7.02 8.44 37.91
N ALA A 702 5.73 8.54 37.62
CA ALA A 702 5.16 9.40 36.60
C ALA A 702 4.37 10.57 37.19
N ASN A 703 4.25 11.66 36.44
CA ASN A 703 3.39 12.81 36.73
C ASN A 703 2.90 13.45 35.43
N ASP A 704 1.62 13.28 35.14
CA ASP A 704 0.91 13.79 33.97
C ASP A 704 0.20 15.13 34.24
N GLY A 705 0.28 15.62 35.49
CA GLY A 705 -0.24 16.90 35.95
C GLY A 705 -1.73 16.94 36.29
N ASN A 706 -2.48 15.83 36.23
CA ASN A 706 -3.94 15.83 36.36
C ASN A 706 -4.46 14.83 37.40
N ASP A 707 -5.01 15.31 38.52
CA ASP A 707 -5.59 14.46 39.58
C ASP A 707 -6.73 13.53 39.09
N ARG A 708 -7.52 14.00 38.10
CA ARG A 708 -8.69 13.28 37.55
C ARG A 708 -8.79 13.49 36.04
N LEU A 709 -9.92 14.00 35.54
CA LEU A 709 -10.10 14.34 34.13
C LEU A 709 -9.14 15.46 33.73
N ALA A 710 -8.66 15.38 32.49
CA ALA A 710 -7.96 16.46 31.82
C ALA A 710 -8.86 17.08 30.75
N ARG A 711 -8.57 18.32 30.38
CA ARG A 711 -9.13 18.94 29.17
C ARG A 711 -8.80 18.06 27.96
N VAL A 712 -9.76 17.87 27.05
CA VAL A 712 -9.50 17.06 25.85
C VAL A 712 -8.40 17.70 25.00
N GLY A 713 -7.55 16.87 24.40
CA GLY A 713 -6.43 17.27 23.56
C GLY A 713 -5.28 17.90 24.32
N SER A 714 -5.14 17.65 25.63
CA SER A 714 -4.04 18.18 26.45
C SER A 714 -2.70 17.51 26.16
N TYR A 715 -2.71 16.30 25.62
CA TYR A 715 -1.53 15.52 25.28
C TYR A 715 -1.29 15.49 23.75
N PRO A 716 -0.06 15.20 23.27
CA PRO A 716 0.20 15.08 21.84
C PRO A 716 -0.69 14.02 21.18
N SER A 717 -1.17 14.30 19.97
CA SER A 717 -1.94 13.34 19.19
C SER A 717 -1.08 12.16 18.72
N ASN A 718 -1.74 11.07 18.35
CA ASN A 718 -1.11 10.02 17.56
C ASN A 718 -0.79 10.51 16.12
N PRO A 719 -0.06 9.72 15.30
CA PRO A 719 0.34 10.11 13.94
C PRO A 719 -0.81 10.50 12.98
N TRP A 720 -2.05 10.17 13.31
CA TRP A 720 -3.21 10.55 12.49
C TRP A 720 -3.95 11.79 13.02
N GLY A 721 -3.53 12.36 14.14
CA GLY A 721 -4.14 13.57 14.70
C GLY A 721 -5.32 13.30 15.65
N LEU A 722 -5.39 12.09 16.21
CA LEU A 722 -6.32 11.70 17.27
C LEU A 722 -5.63 11.82 18.64
N TYR A 723 -6.34 12.40 19.59
CA TYR A 723 -5.87 12.76 20.92
C TYR A 723 -6.50 11.83 21.96
N ASP A 724 -5.85 11.74 23.12
CA ASP A 724 -6.36 11.07 24.33
C ASP A 724 -6.74 9.59 24.10
N MET A 725 -6.08 8.93 23.13
CA MET A 725 -6.31 7.50 22.85
C MET A 725 -5.85 6.59 24.01
N TYR A 726 -5.10 7.12 24.97
CA TYR A 726 -4.51 6.40 26.09
C TYR A 726 -4.80 7.13 27.40
N GLY A 727 -5.87 6.74 28.10
CA GLY A 727 -6.27 7.32 29.38
C GLY A 727 -7.38 8.37 29.27
N ASN A 728 -7.42 9.30 30.22
CA ASN A 728 -8.48 10.30 30.41
C ASN A 728 -9.84 9.66 30.72
N VAL A 729 -10.60 9.19 29.73
CA VAL A 729 -11.81 8.38 29.95
C VAL A 729 -11.79 7.10 29.12
N HIS A 730 -12.37 6.04 29.68
CA HIS A 730 -12.72 4.86 28.90
C HIS A 730 -13.73 5.23 27.82
N GLU A 731 -13.60 4.64 26.64
CA GLU A 731 -14.44 4.99 25.50
C GLU A 731 -15.31 3.83 25.04
N TRP A 732 -16.63 4.05 25.04
CA TRP A 732 -17.60 3.09 24.51
C TRP A 732 -17.39 2.79 23.02
N CYS A 733 -17.35 1.50 22.68
CA CYS A 733 -17.43 0.99 21.31
C CYS A 733 -18.82 0.37 21.04
N SER A 734 -19.19 0.19 19.77
CA SER A 734 -20.48 -0.40 19.41
C SER A 734 -20.59 -1.88 19.78
N ASP A 735 -19.48 -2.58 19.88
CA ASP A 735 -19.41 -4.04 19.88
C ASP A 735 -19.89 -4.63 21.22
N TRP A 736 -20.56 -5.77 21.15
CA TRP A 736 -20.67 -6.66 22.29
C TRP A 736 -19.30 -7.27 22.58
N TYR A 737 -18.94 -7.45 23.86
CA TYR A 737 -17.70 -8.14 24.20
C TYR A 737 -17.80 -9.63 23.89
N GLY A 738 -16.73 -10.16 23.31
CA GLY A 738 -16.58 -11.57 22.98
C GLY A 738 -15.17 -11.91 22.51
N GLU A 739 -14.96 -13.18 22.18
CA GLU A 739 -13.67 -13.68 21.68
C GLU A 739 -13.36 -13.13 20.29
N TYR A 740 -12.09 -12.83 20.05
CA TYR A 740 -11.63 -12.46 18.71
C TYR A 740 -11.61 -13.68 17.77
N PRO A 741 -11.98 -13.50 16.50
CA PRO A 741 -11.83 -14.55 15.50
C PRO A 741 -10.35 -14.88 15.29
N GLN A 742 -10.04 -16.17 15.12
CA GLN A 742 -8.67 -16.63 14.87
C GLN A 742 -8.26 -16.61 13.39
N VAL A 743 -8.99 -15.84 12.58
CA VAL A 743 -8.81 -15.71 11.13
C VAL A 743 -8.82 -14.24 10.74
N ALA A 744 -8.31 -13.93 9.55
CA ALA A 744 -8.44 -12.59 8.99
C ALA A 744 -9.92 -12.24 8.76
N VAL A 745 -10.32 -11.04 9.14
CA VAL A 745 -11.71 -10.56 9.00
C VAL A 745 -11.75 -9.16 8.39
N THR A 746 -12.88 -8.83 7.76
CA THR A 746 -13.14 -7.50 7.17
C THR A 746 -14.31 -6.85 7.90
N ASP A 747 -14.12 -5.60 8.32
CA ASP A 747 -15.09 -4.78 9.06
C ASP A 747 -15.83 -5.52 10.20
N PRO A 748 -15.11 -6.15 11.15
CA PRO A 748 -15.77 -6.86 12.24
C PRO A 748 -16.53 -5.89 13.16
N ALA A 749 -17.72 -6.30 13.59
CA ALA A 749 -18.61 -5.54 14.48
C ALA A 749 -18.90 -6.27 15.80
N GLY A 750 -18.04 -7.22 16.15
CA GLY A 750 -18.19 -8.09 17.31
C GLY A 750 -19.34 -9.12 17.17
N PRO A 751 -19.64 -9.88 18.23
CA PRO A 751 -20.77 -10.80 18.26
C PRO A 751 -22.12 -10.07 18.17
N ASN A 752 -23.14 -10.74 17.63
CA ASN A 752 -24.49 -10.18 17.49
C ASN A 752 -25.21 -9.95 18.85
N THR A 753 -24.80 -10.65 19.90
CA THR A 753 -25.42 -10.61 21.23
C THR A 753 -24.35 -10.70 22.32
N GLY A 754 -24.59 -10.07 23.48
CA GLY A 754 -23.72 -10.14 24.65
C GLY A 754 -24.37 -9.52 25.88
N THR A 755 -23.64 -9.54 27.00
CA THR A 755 -24.08 -8.95 28.28
C THR A 755 -23.36 -7.64 28.59
N GLU A 756 -22.17 -7.43 28.04
CA GLU A 756 -21.35 -6.24 28.25
C GLU A 756 -20.85 -5.67 26.92
N ARG A 757 -20.74 -4.35 26.84
CA ARG A 757 -20.18 -3.65 25.67
C ARG A 757 -18.70 -3.40 25.88
N VAL A 758 -17.97 -3.35 24.77
CA VAL A 758 -16.54 -3.04 24.79
C VAL A 758 -16.31 -1.58 25.16
N VAL A 759 -15.30 -1.35 26.01
CA VAL A 759 -14.67 -0.03 26.22
C VAL A 759 -13.18 -0.11 25.96
N ARG A 760 -12.59 0.98 25.46
CA ARG A 760 -11.16 1.06 25.12
C ARG A 760 -10.48 2.26 25.77
N GLY A 761 -9.17 2.39 25.57
CA GLY A 761 -8.37 3.57 25.95
C GLY A 761 -7.83 3.60 27.38
N GLY A 762 -8.55 3.04 28.35
CA GLY A 762 -8.26 3.25 29.77
C GLY A 762 -8.72 4.64 30.24
N SER A 763 -8.53 4.97 31.50
CA SER A 763 -8.92 6.26 32.08
C SER A 763 -7.90 6.80 33.07
N TYR A 764 -8.11 8.03 33.56
CA TYR A 764 -7.31 8.63 34.64
C TYR A 764 -7.23 7.76 35.92
N ALA A 765 -8.17 6.83 36.10
CA ALA A 765 -8.23 5.97 37.28
C ALA A 765 -7.48 4.63 37.11
N ASN A 766 -7.02 4.31 35.89
CA ASN A 766 -6.42 3.03 35.59
C ASN A 766 -4.88 3.07 35.58
N ALA A 767 -4.26 1.89 35.65
CA ALA A 767 -2.82 1.74 35.58
C ALA A 767 -2.29 1.99 34.17
N ALA A 768 -1.04 2.45 34.03
CA ALA A 768 -0.38 2.68 32.74
C ALA A 768 -0.52 1.50 31.76
N SER A 769 -0.41 0.26 32.25
CA SER A 769 -0.50 -0.95 31.44
C SER A 769 -1.87 -1.18 30.78
N THR A 770 -2.92 -0.57 31.33
CA THR A 770 -4.29 -0.69 30.81
C THR A 770 -4.63 0.39 29.79
N CYS A 771 -3.91 1.50 29.78
CA CYS A 771 -4.12 2.59 28.84
C CYS A 771 -3.33 2.33 27.55
N SER A 772 -3.67 1.30 26.76
CA SER A 772 -2.91 0.93 25.55
C SER A 772 -3.81 0.53 24.38
N SER A 773 -3.24 0.48 23.17
CA SER A 773 -4.01 0.23 21.94
C SER A 773 -4.76 -1.10 21.96
N ALA A 774 -4.14 -2.16 22.49
CA ALA A 774 -4.71 -3.51 22.47
C ALA A 774 -5.57 -3.84 23.71
N LYS A 775 -5.46 -3.05 24.80
CA LYS A 775 -6.19 -3.37 26.03
C LYS A 775 -7.69 -3.22 25.80
N ARG A 776 -8.42 -4.27 26.19
CA ARG A 776 -9.89 -4.32 26.16
C ARG A 776 -10.40 -4.16 27.57
N GLY A 777 -11.46 -3.37 27.73
CA GLY A 777 -12.28 -3.34 28.93
C GLY A 777 -13.73 -3.62 28.55
N THR A 778 -14.54 -3.90 29.56
CA THR A 778 -15.98 -4.15 29.38
C THR A 778 -16.77 -3.44 30.46
N LEU A 779 -17.99 -3.07 30.12
CA LEU A 779 -18.96 -2.61 31.11
C LEU A 779 -20.38 -2.93 30.62
N SER A 780 -21.28 -3.24 31.54
CA SER A 780 -22.70 -3.39 31.26
C SER A 780 -23.25 -2.10 30.62
N PRO A 781 -24.03 -2.20 29.51
CA PRO A 781 -24.48 -1.05 28.74
C PRO A 781 -25.40 -0.09 29.51
N ASP A 782 -25.98 -0.53 30.63
CA ASP A 782 -26.86 0.27 31.49
C ASP A 782 -26.11 1.11 32.53
N LYS A 783 -24.81 0.84 32.73
CA LYS A 783 -24.04 1.48 33.80
C LYS A 783 -23.62 2.89 33.40
N ARG A 784 -23.81 3.83 34.32
CA ARG A 784 -23.30 5.21 34.28
C ARG A 784 -22.21 5.36 35.34
N GLN A 785 -20.95 5.24 34.94
CA GLN A 785 -19.81 5.27 35.86
C GLN A 785 -18.87 6.42 35.51
N GLY A 786 -18.38 7.13 36.52
CA GLY A 786 -17.37 8.18 36.32
C GLY A 786 -16.12 7.59 35.66
N SER A 787 -15.45 8.39 34.83
CA SER A 787 -14.35 7.98 33.94
C SER A 787 -14.72 7.15 32.70
N TYR A 788 -16.02 7.00 32.38
CA TYR A 788 -16.50 6.37 31.13
C TYR A 788 -17.20 7.42 30.25
N GLY A 789 -16.65 7.65 29.08
CA GLY A 789 -17.13 8.54 28.02
C GLY A 789 -17.13 7.84 26.66
N PHE A 790 -16.98 8.59 25.58
CA PHE A 790 -16.93 8.06 24.21
C PHE A 790 -16.42 9.09 23.21
N ARG A 791 -16.02 8.63 22.03
CA ARG A 791 -15.85 9.45 20.82
C ARG A 791 -16.79 8.99 19.71
N ILE A 792 -16.99 9.85 18.72
CA ILE A 792 -17.93 9.63 17.61
C ILE A 792 -17.22 9.19 16.33
N VAL A 793 -17.89 8.39 15.52
CA VAL A 793 -17.56 8.12 14.11
C VAL A 793 -18.67 8.67 13.22
N MET A 794 -18.28 9.21 12.07
CA MET A 794 -19.17 9.62 10.98
C MET A 794 -18.77 8.92 9.69
N VAL A 795 -19.75 8.35 8.98
CA VAL A 795 -19.54 7.73 7.67
C VAL A 795 -20.26 8.55 6.60
N GLU A 796 -19.60 8.72 5.45
CA GLU A 796 -20.22 9.30 4.26
C GLU A 796 -21.13 8.24 3.63
N ASN A 797 -22.41 8.58 3.41
CA ASN A 797 -23.39 7.71 2.75
C ASN A 797 -23.18 7.65 1.23
#